data_AF-A0A7S7P1T9-F1
#
_entry.id   AF-A0A7S7P1T9-F1
#
_cell.length_a   1.000
_cell.length_b   1.000
_cell.length_c   1.000
_cell.angle_alpha   90.00
_cell.angle_beta   90.00
_cell.angle_gamma   90.00
#
_symmetry.space_group_name_H-M   'P 1'
#
loop_
_entity.id
_entity.type
_entity.pdbx_description
1 polymer ?
#
loop_
_entity_poly.entity_id
_entity_poly.type
_entity_poly.pdbx_seq_one_letter_code
_entity_poly.pdbx_strand_id
1 'polypeptide(L)'
;MPVSEDNLVLLEVRLGNQILSEAINGYEIGRDVYLPLGDMARLLTLAIRVTPGEGRASGYILSEDRAFSLDVPGRLLEVAGRQQELDRSQFKLHADEIYVASKMLARLLPVDFELDMPNLVLKVKPRETLPLQARLARRERGSLPGMPGGYQDPGYPRLATPYRLADVPFIDQTLGLATSKLHGRRQAEANYAGYLTTDLLGMEAALYASYGSGHRQDPARGMRLTLGRNDPDAGLLGPLQARTALLGSVPLPGVPNIAFSSPTGNGVLVSNRPLDQPTSFDRHTLQGPLPPGWDVELFYNDALVGFQQSRPDGKYSFEDQPLAYGPNEFRLVFHGPLGQLRVERQSFLLEGSAVPPGALYYDVGAHRDLLGRERALAQFEWGISERINATGGWQRVPTFDGRDRSYASLGLRGYWNGLIATADAVKARDGGSLAQLGLKTRIGSMSLSASRARLDNFQSEFFTQAADPVRLRDEVRAEGVLAPGEAGFFPVALQVRHDRLAAGTHNIDVQGRISAYRNGIALTKGLRWASFGGNKLADGQFQVSRRVAGVGLSGQLQYTILPEAALGSAAVSADYAISNGILMNLGLMRSFQDRELRAFGGLNKSLGSYGLGINGFYTNRGDFGLGLQLFMAMGLEPRASRLMTDAQPMAGMGAASIRVFLDKDLNGIMDGADEAIQGAGFVVNGANYSLRTDAGGIAYLPRLPAHQHTDIGLDPNTLDDPQWQPRVPGVRIVPRPGKVSQVEFAVSLTGEVDGTTYLYADGKRRAIGDLQLELVDAARKVVATMTSAADGYFVITGIFPGEYFLRVSPEQLKRLGLTDTGMHIISIARDGTVLNGRDLDVRAADEVI
;
A
#
# COMPACT_ATOMS: atom_id res chain seq x y z
N MET A 1 54.40 8.41 9.82
CA MET A 1 54.55 7.04 9.30
C MET A 1 53.86 6.96 7.94
N PRO A 2 54.41 6.18 6.98
CA PRO A 2 53.71 5.86 5.75
C PRO A 2 52.51 4.94 6.02
N VAL A 3 51.58 4.90 5.08
CA VAL A 3 50.50 3.90 5.03
C VAL A 3 51.15 2.54 4.76
N SER A 4 50.88 1.53 5.59
CA SER A 4 51.44 0.18 5.48
C SER A 4 50.43 -0.86 6.00
N GLU A 5 50.57 -2.12 5.58
CA GLU A 5 49.69 -3.22 6.00
C GLU A 5 49.62 -3.38 7.53
N ASP A 6 50.73 -3.11 8.22
CA ASP A 6 50.83 -3.21 9.69
C ASP A 6 49.87 -2.27 10.45
N ASN A 7 49.36 -1.22 9.80
CA ASN A 7 48.48 -0.21 10.41
C ASN A 7 47.08 -0.17 9.76
N LEU A 8 46.74 -1.16 8.93
CA LEU A 8 45.45 -1.26 8.25
C LEU A 8 44.36 -1.71 9.23
N VAL A 9 43.22 -1.04 9.19
CA VAL A 9 42.02 -1.34 9.98
C VAL A 9 40.82 -1.39 9.04
N LEU A 10 40.08 -2.51 9.02
CA LEU A 10 38.86 -2.63 8.25
C LEU A 10 37.68 -2.17 9.09
N LEU A 11 36.96 -1.14 8.63
CA LEU A 11 35.85 -0.53 9.37
C LEU A 11 34.52 -0.78 8.68
N GLU A 12 33.54 -1.27 9.42
CA GLU A 12 32.13 -1.29 9.00
C GLU A 12 31.54 0.13 9.14
N VAL A 13 30.95 0.67 8.08
CA VAL A 13 30.41 2.04 8.08
C VAL A 13 28.91 2.03 8.26
N ARG A 14 28.42 2.73 9.29
CA ARG A 14 26.98 2.83 9.61
C ARG A 14 26.45 4.25 9.55
N LEU A 15 25.23 4.41 9.04
CA LEU A 15 24.45 5.65 9.08
C LEU A 15 23.11 5.36 9.77
N GLY A 16 22.99 5.74 11.05
CA GLY A 16 21.86 5.30 11.89
C GLY A 16 21.86 3.78 12.06
N ASN A 17 20.75 3.12 11.69
CA ASN A 17 20.61 1.66 11.73
C ASN A 17 20.99 0.98 10.39
N GLN A 18 21.44 1.73 9.39
CA GLN A 18 21.77 1.20 8.07
C GLN A 18 23.28 1.00 7.93
N ILE A 19 23.67 -0.16 7.42
CA ILE A 19 25.05 -0.48 7.05
C ILE A 19 25.28 0.08 5.65
N LEU A 20 26.24 1.02 5.52
CA LEU A 20 26.62 1.62 4.25
C LEU A 20 27.68 0.81 3.52
N SER A 21 28.63 0.24 4.27
CA SER A 21 29.63 -0.70 3.79
C SER A 21 30.01 -1.67 4.90
N GLU A 22 30.18 -2.95 4.56
CA GLU A 22 30.62 -3.99 5.50
C GLU A 22 32.13 -3.89 5.81
N ALA A 23 32.91 -3.28 4.93
CA ALA A 23 34.34 -3.04 5.14
C ALA A 23 34.83 -1.83 4.33
N ILE A 24 35.58 -0.95 4.98
CA ILE A 24 36.41 0.08 4.36
C ILE A 24 37.80 0.04 4.97
N ASN A 25 38.81 0.20 4.12
CA ASN A 25 40.19 0.35 4.54
C ASN A 25 40.38 1.69 5.24
N GLY A 26 40.70 1.67 6.54
CA GLY A 26 41.23 2.81 7.29
C GLY A 26 42.65 2.52 7.75
N TYR A 27 43.41 3.56 8.09
CA TYR A 27 44.76 3.39 8.64
C TYR A 27 44.91 4.09 9.98
N GLU A 28 45.29 3.34 11.01
CA GLU A 28 45.56 3.89 12.33
C GLU A 28 47.01 4.40 12.40
N ILE A 29 47.18 5.72 12.36
CA ILE A 29 48.51 6.34 12.40
C ILE A 29 48.57 7.29 13.58
N GLY A 30 49.24 6.85 14.66
CA GLY A 30 49.36 7.63 15.89
C GLY A 30 48.08 7.57 16.72
N ARG A 31 47.34 8.69 16.81
CA ARG A 31 46.06 8.79 17.54
C ARG A 31 44.87 9.11 16.63
N ASP A 32 45.09 9.14 15.32
CA ASP A 32 44.06 9.43 14.33
C ASP A 32 43.94 8.26 13.36
N VAL A 33 42.72 8.04 12.89
CA VAL A 33 42.43 7.06 11.84
C VAL A 33 42.20 7.82 10.54
N TYR A 34 42.94 7.44 9.52
CA TYR A 34 42.87 8.03 8.19
C TYR A 34 41.87 7.24 7.35
N LEU A 35 40.89 7.94 6.78
CA LEU A 35 39.80 7.38 6.01
C LEU A 35 39.91 7.78 4.52
N PRO A 36 39.50 6.90 3.59
CA PRO A 36 39.58 7.15 2.15
C PRO A 36 38.55 8.21 1.73
N LEU A 37 39.01 9.34 1.19
CA LEU A 37 38.15 10.46 0.80
C LEU A 37 37.15 10.07 -0.30
N GLY A 38 37.62 9.40 -1.35
CA GLY A 38 36.80 9.01 -2.49
C GLY A 38 35.75 7.97 -2.12
N ASP A 39 36.12 6.92 -1.39
CA ASP A 39 35.16 5.92 -0.89
C ASP A 39 34.11 6.53 0.04
N MET A 40 34.53 7.38 0.99
CA MET A 40 33.59 8.04 1.89
C MET A 40 32.66 9.00 1.14
N ALA A 41 33.15 9.72 0.13
CA ALA A 41 32.31 10.54 -0.73
C ALA A 41 31.31 9.70 -1.53
N ARG A 42 31.73 8.58 -2.12
CA ARG A 42 30.85 7.64 -2.85
C ARG A 42 29.75 7.07 -1.95
N LEU A 43 30.12 6.57 -0.77
CA LEU A 43 29.17 5.96 0.17
C LEU A 43 28.16 6.96 0.71
N LEU A 44 28.58 8.19 0.96
CA LEU A 44 27.70 9.27 1.39
C LEU A 44 26.99 9.96 0.23
N THR A 45 27.19 9.49 -1.01
CA THR A 45 26.64 10.04 -2.26
C THR A 45 26.95 11.54 -2.45
N LEU A 46 28.14 11.96 -2.03
CA LEU A 46 28.66 13.30 -2.24
C LEU A 46 29.38 13.35 -3.60
N ALA A 47 29.18 14.43 -4.33
CA ALA A 47 29.73 14.62 -5.67
C ALA A 47 31.20 15.10 -5.61
N ILE A 48 32.08 14.31 -4.99
CA ILE A 48 33.52 14.57 -4.91
C ILE A 48 34.24 13.44 -5.65
N ARG A 49 35.04 13.79 -6.67
CA ARG A 49 35.89 12.87 -7.41
C ARG A 49 37.33 13.05 -6.97
N VAL A 50 38.02 11.94 -6.74
CA VAL A 50 39.42 11.92 -6.34
C VAL A 50 40.25 11.39 -7.51
N THR A 51 41.38 12.05 -7.76
CA THR A 51 42.41 11.65 -8.73
C THR A 51 43.70 11.35 -7.95
N PRO A 52 43.86 10.12 -7.41
CA PRO A 52 44.92 9.78 -6.46
C PRO A 52 46.32 10.00 -7.02
N GLY A 53 46.54 9.64 -8.30
CA GLY A 53 47.83 9.79 -8.97
C GLY A 53 48.32 11.24 -9.10
N GLU A 54 47.40 12.21 -9.09
CA GLU A 54 47.72 13.65 -9.08
C GLU A 54 47.64 14.28 -7.68
N GLY A 55 47.20 13.51 -6.67
CA GLY A 55 46.96 14.02 -5.32
C GLY A 55 45.89 15.11 -5.25
N ARG A 56 44.90 15.06 -6.15
CA ARG A 56 43.84 16.06 -6.29
C ARG A 56 42.45 15.47 -6.09
N ALA A 57 41.51 16.30 -5.62
CA ALA A 57 40.10 15.97 -5.61
C ALA A 57 39.26 17.22 -5.92
N SER A 58 38.17 17.06 -6.66
CA SER A 58 37.28 18.16 -7.02
C SER A 58 35.82 17.74 -7.07
N GLY A 59 34.91 18.70 -6.90
CA GLY A 59 33.48 18.46 -6.91
C GLY A 59 32.70 19.50 -6.12
N TYR A 60 31.59 19.08 -5.54
CA TYR A 60 30.76 19.94 -4.69
C TYR A 60 30.10 19.15 -3.57
N ILE A 61 29.70 19.84 -2.52
CA ILE A 61 29.13 19.24 -1.31
C ILE A 61 27.66 19.63 -1.20
N LEU A 62 26.75 18.67 -1.39
CA LEU A 62 25.29 18.83 -1.41
C LEU A 62 24.73 19.64 -2.59
N SER A 63 25.32 20.80 -2.89
CA SER A 63 24.88 21.73 -3.94
C SER A 63 26.08 22.39 -4.64
N GLU A 64 25.89 22.80 -5.90
CA GLU A 64 26.97 23.31 -6.77
C GLU A 64 27.58 24.65 -6.31
N ASP A 65 26.84 25.44 -5.54
CA ASP A 65 27.33 26.66 -4.87
C ASP A 65 28.34 26.38 -3.75
N ARG A 66 28.45 25.13 -3.30
CA ARG A 66 29.42 24.65 -2.31
C ARG A 66 30.53 23.84 -2.99
N ALA A 67 31.29 24.51 -3.84
CA ALA A 67 32.44 23.94 -4.53
C ALA A 67 33.47 23.35 -3.54
N PHE A 68 34.05 22.21 -3.91
CA PHE A 68 35.11 21.52 -3.19
C PHE A 68 36.29 21.28 -4.14
N SER A 69 37.48 21.71 -3.74
CA SER A 69 38.72 21.44 -4.45
C SER A 69 39.85 21.18 -3.47
N LEU A 70 40.66 20.17 -3.74
CA LEU A 70 41.78 19.73 -2.92
C LEU A 70 42.99 19.51 -3.85
N ASP A 71 44.08 20.22 -3.60
CA ASP A 71 45.38 20.02 -4.25
C ASP A 71 46.45 19.78 -3.16
N VAL A 72 46.75 18.51 -2.89
CA VAL A 72 47.72 18.12 -1.85
C VAL A 72 49.16 18.51 -2.24
N PRO A 73 49.62 18.32 -3.50
CA PRO A 73 50.89 18.88 -3.96
C PRO A 73 50.96 20.42 -3.86
N GLY A 74 49.92 21.12 -4.32
CA GLY A 74 49.83 22.58 -4.32
C GLY A 74 49.55 23.22 -2.95
N ARG A 75 49.26 22.40 -1.92
CA ARG A 75 48.86 22.81 -0.56
C ARG A 75 47.62 23.69 -0.51
N LEU A 76 46.71 23.54 -1.46
CA LEU A 76 45.51 24.34 -1.56
C LEU A 76 44.28 23.49 -1.25
N LEU A 77 43.43 23.97 -0.35
CA LEU A 77 42.12 23.41 -0.07
C LEU A 77 41.08 24.52 -0.24
N GLU A 78 40.04 24.27 -1.03
CA GLU A 78 38.91 25.16 -1.22
C GLU A 78 37.61 24.45 -0.84
N VAL A 79 36.85 25.05 0.07
CA VAL A 79 35.53 24.55 0.48
C VAL A 79 34.56 25.72 0.54
N ALA A 80 33.48 25.67 -0.23
CA ALA A 80 32.45 26.71 -0.31
C ALA A 80 33.05 28.12 -0.57
N GLY A 81 33.99 28.21 -1.52
CA GLY A 81 34.64 29.45 -1.94
C GLY A 81 35.69 30.01 -0.95
N ARG A 82 35.99 29.31 0.15
CA ARG A 82 37.06 29.70 1.09
C ARG A 82 38.30 28.87 0.83
N GLN A 83 39.39 29.53 0.47
CA GLN A 83 40.70 28.91 0.30
C GLN A 83 41.46 28.88 1.63
N GLN A 84 42.08 27.74 1.92
CA GLN A 84 42.90 27.49 3.09
C GLN A 84 44.19 26.77 2.70
N GLU A 85 45.29 27.09 3.38
CA GLU A 85 46.54 26.34 3.25
C GLU A 85 46.43 24.97 3.94
N LEU A 86 46.82 23.92 3.21
CA LEU A 86 46.68 22.54 3.64
C LEU A 86 47.87 22.08 4.51
N ASP A 87 47.57 21.54 5.70
CA ASP A 87 48.55 20.80 6.49
C ASP A 87 48.72 19.38 5.95
N ARG A 88 49.87 19.12 5.32
CA ARG A 88 50.20 17.83 4.71
C ARG A 88 50.25 16.69 5.72
N SER A 89 50.33 16.96 7.02
CA SER A 89 50.29 15.91 8.05
C SER A 89 48.94 15.17 8.07
N GLN A 90 47.85 15.86 7.71
CA GLN A 90 46.46 15.37 7.79
C GLN A 90 46.01 14.59 6.55
N PHE A 91 46.85 14.50 5.52
CA PHE A 91 46.58 13.82 4.26
C PHE A 91 47.68 12.80 3.97
N LYS A 92 47.30 11.64 3.43
CA LYS A 92 48.22 10.60 2.96
C LYS A 92 47.80 10.19 1.55
N LEU A 93 48.75 10.27 0.63
CA LEU A 93 48.56 9.84 -0.74
C LEU A 93 48.87 8.35 -0.82
N HIS A 94 47.94 7.58 -1.38
CA HIS A 94 48.13 6.19 -1.75
C HIS A 94 47.82 6.03 -3.24
N ALA A 95 48.26 4.92 -3.85
CA ALA A 95 48.14 4.71 -5.30
C ALA A 95 46.69 4.83 -5.81
N ASP A 96 45.71 4.41 -5.00
CA ASP A 96 44.31 4.30 -5.42
C ASP A 96 43.36 5.27 -4.72
N GLU A 97 43.83 6.03 -3.71
CA GLU A 97 42.94 6.89 -2.90
C GLU A 97 43.71 7.98 -2.14
N ILE A 98 43.01 9.05 -1.75
CA ILE A 98 43.53 10.07 -0.82
C ILE A 98 42.96 9.82 0.57
N TYR A 99 43.84 9.45 1.51
CA TYR A 99 43.46 9.19 2.89
C TYR A 99 43.55 10.47 3.72
N VAL A 100 42.48 10.77 4.44
CA VAL A 100 42.33 12.00 5.23
C VAL A 100 42.09 11.62 6.69
N ALA A 101 42.78 12.28 7.62
CA ALA A 101 42.54 12.09 9.05
C ALA A 101 41.05 12.29 9.35
N SER A 102 40.42 11.37 10.09
CA SER A 102 38.96 11.35 10.30
C SER A 102 38.39 12.68 10.82
N LYS A 103 39.13 13.35 11.72
CA LYS A 103 38.77 14.68 12.24
C LYS A 103 38.80 15.78 11.16
N MET A 104 39.75 15.70 10.23
CA MET A 104 39.84 16.63 9.11
C MET A 104 38.73 16.31 8.09
N LEU A 105 38.49 15.03 7.80
CA LEU A 105 37.40 14.61 6.93
C LEU A 105 36.02 15.03 7.46
N ALA A 106 35.81 14.96 8.79
CA ALA A 106 34.60 15.45 9.45
C ALA A 106 34.42 16.97 9.35
N ARG A 107 35.50 17.74 9.13
CA ARG A 107 35.43 19.19 8.85
C ARG A 107 35.15 19.48 7.38
N LEU A 108 35.73 18.67 6.48
CA LEU A 108 35.53 18.81 5.04
C LEU A 108 34.11 18.46 4.61
N LEU A 109 33.55 17.40 5.18
CA LEU A 109 32.22 16.89 4.84
C LEU A 109 31.20 17.29 5.92
N PRO A 110 29.89 17.40 5.60
CA PRO A 110 28.84 17.80 6.56
C PRO A 110 28.43 16.62 7.47
N VAL A 111 29.39 15.88 8.00
CA VAL A 111 29.20 14.68 8.82
C VAL A 111 30.21 14.64 9.97
N ASP A 112 29.79 14.07 11.09
CA ASP A 112 30.64 13.68 12.21
C ASP A 112 30.92 12.17 12.14
N PHE A 113 32.12 11.79 12.59
CA PHE A 113 32.57 10.40 12.62
C PHE A 113 32.82 9.97 14.06
N GLU A 114 32.12 8.92 14.49
CA GLU A 114 32.36 8.26 15.77
C GLU A 114 32.98 6.88 15.51
N LEU A 115 34.20 6.71 15.99
CA LEU A 115 34.98 5.51 15.76
C LEU A 115 34.90 4.58 16.99
N ASP A 116 34.38 3.39 16.77
CA ASP A 116 34.30 2.32 17.76
C ASP A 116 35.32 1.24 17.39
N MET A 117 36.58 1.48 17.77
CA MET A 117 37.71 0.61 17.43
C MET A 117 37.56 -0.84 17.94
N PRO A 118 37.06 -1.10 19.17
CA PRO A 118 36.84 -2.48 19.63
C PRO A 118 35.87 -3.29 18.75
N ASN A 119 34.88 -2.62 18.14
CA ASN A 119 33.90 -3.25 17.27
C ASN A 119 34.21 -3.05 15.78
N LEU A 120 35.29 -2.33 15.44
CA LEU A 120 35.65 -1.95 14.08
C LEU A 120 34.51 -1.25 13.32
N VAL A 121 33.75 -0.39 14.01
CA VAL A 121 32.62 0.34 13.41
C VAL A 121 32.91 1.84 13.33
N LEU A 122 32.70 2.42 12.15
CA LEU A 122 32.65 3.85 11.92
C LEU A 122 31.18 4.30 11.83
N LYS A 123 30.68 5.00 12.85
CA LYS A 123 29.34 5.58 12.84
C LYS A 123 29.40 6.98 12.24
N VAL A 124 28.63 7.19 11.18
CA VAL A 124 28.47 8.48 10.51
C VAL A 124 27.23 9.18 11.05
N LYS A 125 27.42 10.41 11.53
CA LYS A 125 26.34 11.29 12.03
C LYS A 125 26.24 12.53 11.13
N PRO A 126 25.24 12.62 10.27
CA PRO A 126 25.10 13.76 9.36
C PRO A 126 24.68 15.02 10.12
N ARG A 127 25.31 16.16 9.82
CA ARG A 127 24.93 17.48 10.36
C ARG A 127 23.81 18.13 9.55
N GLU A 128 23.70 17.74 8.28
CA GLU A 128 22.68 18.17 7.32
C GLU A 128 22.18 16.94 6.55
N THR A 129 20.96 17.01 5.99
CA THR A 129 20.38 15.89 5.25
C THR A 129 21.22 15.54 4.02
N LEU A 130 21.83 14.35 4.02
CA LEU A 130 22.65 13.89 2.89
C LEU A 130 21.78 13.44 1.70
N PRO A 131 22.30 13.47 0.45
CA PRO A 131 21.56 13.01 -0.73
C PRO A 131 21.12 11.55 -0.60
N LEU A 132 21.95 10.70 0.04
CA LEU A 132 21.61 9.32 0.37
C LEU A 132 20.38 9.23 1.28
N GLN A 133 20.31 10.05 2.33
CA GLN A 133 19.16 10.09 3.24
C GLN A 133 17.91 10.62 2.54
N ALA A 134 18.05 11.65 1.69
CA ALA A 134 16.94 12.14 0.87
C ALA A 134 16.45 11.09 -0.14
N ARG A 135 17.33 10.23 -0.67
CA ARG A 135 17.00 9.10 -1.55
C ARG A 135 16.32 7.97 -0.78
N LEU A 136 16.83 7.61 0.40
CA LEU A 136 16.24 6.58 1.27
C LEU A 136 14.87 7.01 1.79
N ALA A 137 14.72 8.26 2.22
CA ALA A 137 13.44 8.81 2.66
C ALA A 137 12.42 8.90 1.52
N ARG A 138 12.87 9.04 0.25
CA ARG A 138 12.02 8.91 -0.95
C ARG A 138 11.64 7.46 -1.22
N ARG A 139 12.55 6.50 -1.02
CA ARG A 139 12.27 5.06 -1.14
C ARG A 139 11.25 4.60 -0.10
N GLU A 140 11.41 4.99 1.16
CA GLU A 140 10.47 4.66 2.24
C GLU A 140 9.11 5.32 2.03
N ARG A 141 9.08 6.56 1.51
CA ARG A 141 7.83 7.23 1.11
C ARG A 141 7.17 6.62 -0.14
N GLY A 142 7.96 6.16 -1.11
CA GLY A 142 7.48 5.53 -2.35
C GLY A 142 7.05 4.07 -2.18
N SER A 143 7.54 3.37 -1.14
CA SER A 143 7.13 1.99 -0.84
C SER A 143 5.76 1.85 -0.17
N LEU A 144 5.06 2.96 0.06
CA LEU A 144 3.74 2.99 0.69
C LEU A 144 2.68 3.33 -0.35
N PRO A 145 1.75 2.40 -0.67
CA PRO A 145 0.51 2.76 -1.33
C PRO A 145 -0.29 3.70 -0.41
N GLY A 146 -0.59 4.91 -0.88
CA GLY A 146 -1.61 5.78 -0.28
C GLY A 146 -1.20 6.82 0.76
N MET A 147 -0.08 7.54 0.61
CA MET A 147 0.15 8.78 1.37
C MET A 147 0.30 10.03 0.47
N PRO A 148 -0.01 11.24 0.97
CA PRO A 148 -0.22 12.47 0.19
C PRO A 148 1.09 13.12 -0.26
N GLY A 149 1.84 12.43 -1.11
CA GLY A 149 2.58 13.02 -2.22
C GLY A 149 1.95 12.36 -3.45
N GLY A 150 0.89 12.96 -3.97
CA GLY A 150 -0.07 12.30 -4.86
C GLY A 150 0.61 11.50 -5.95
N TYR A 151 0.28 10.20 -6.01
CA TYR A 151 0.48 9.44 -7.23
C TYR A 151 -0.19 10.24 -8.36
N GLN A 152 0.63 10.78 -9.25
CA GLN A 152 0.18 11.51 -10.40
C GLN A 152 -0.01 10.49 -11.50
N ASP A 153 -1.23 10.40 -12.03
CA ASP A 153 -1.55 9.51 -13.12
C ASP A 153 -0.57 9.75 -14.29
N PRO A 154 0.30 8.78 -14.62
CA PRO A 154 1.28 8.92 -15.70
C PRO A 154 0.63 8.88 -17.09
N GLY A 155 -0.70 8.67 -17.18
CA GLY A 155 -1.43 8.63 -18.44
C GLY A 155 -1.20 7.35 -19.25
N TYR A 156 -0.83 6.25 -18.58
CA TYR A 156 -0.55 4.99 -19.25
C TYR A 156 -1.81 4.42 -19.93
N PRO A 157 -1.68 3.86 -21.14
CA PRO A 157 -2.80 3.22 -21.82
C PRO A 157 -3.30 2.01 -21.03
N ARG A 158 -4.63 1.82 -21.01
CA ARG A 158 -5.25 0.66 -20.39
C ARG A 158 -5.00 -0.58 -21.25
N LEU A 159 -4.40 -1.60 -20.65
CA LEU A 159 -4.28 -2.93 -21.24
C LEU A 159 -5.49 -3.77 -20.84
N ALA A 160 -6.26 -4.22 -21.83
CA ALA A 160 -7.46 -5.02 -21.59
C ALA A 160 -7.10 -6.46 -21.16
N THR A 161 -7.69 -6.90 -20.05
CA THR A 161 -7.55 -8.26 -19.52
C THR A 161 -8.91 -8.98 -19.59
N PRO A 162 -9.29 -9.56 -20.74
CA PRO A 162 -10.62 -10.13 -20.93
C PRO A 162 -10.89 -11.30 -19.99
N TYR A 163 -12.16 -11.50 -19.64
CA TYR A 163 -12.62 -12.68 -18.89
C TYR A 163 -12.61 -13.92 -19.79
N ARG A 164 -12.00 -15.01 -19.32
CA ARG A 164 -11.96 -16.28 -20.06
C ARG A 164 -13.07 -17.24 -19.61
N LEU A 165 -13.40 -18.21 -20.46
CA LEU A 165 -14.36 -19.27 -20.11
C LEU A 165 -13.81 -20.23 -19.04
N ALA A 166 -12.50 -20.46 -19.04
CA ALA A 166 -11.76 -21.17 -18.02
C ALA A 166 -10.32 -20.65 -18.03
N ASP A 167 -9.69 -20.59 -16.86
CA ASP A 167 -8.25 -20.35 -16.73
C ASP A 167 -7.66 -21.22 -15.61
N VAL A 168 -6.33 -21.28 -15.54
CA VAL A 168 -5.62 -22.01 -14.49
C VAL A 168 -5.78 -21.26 -13.17
N PRO A 169 -6.24 -21.92 -12.10
CA PRO A 169 -6.51 -21.26 -10.84
C PRO A 169 -5.25 -20.94 -10.05
N PHE A 170 -5.36 -19.92 -9.19
CA PHE A 170 -4.55 -19.87 -7.98
C PHE A 170 -5.23 -20.63 -6.86
N ILE A 171 -4.45 -21.33 -6.05
CA ILE A 171 -4.95 -22.18 -4.98
C ILE A 171 -4.12 -21.96 -3.72
N ASP A 172 -4.75 -21.44 -2.67
CA ASP A 172 -4.20 -21.40 -1.32
C ASP A 172 -4.73 -22.58 -0.52
N GLN A 173 -3.85 -23.37 0.07
CA GLN A 173 -4.21 -24.58 0.80
C GLN A 173 -3.58 -24.59 2.19
N THR A 174 -4.36 -25.08 3.16
CA THR A 174 -3.90 -25.37 4.51
C THR A 174 -4.35 -26.76 4.91
N LEU A 175 -3.39 -27.61 5.24
CA LEU A 175 -3.60 -28.96 5.74
C LEU A 175 -3.18 -29.00 7.21
N GLY A 176 -4.08 -29.42 8.10
CA GLY A 176 -3.85 -29.48 9.54
C GLY A 176 -4.10 -30.89 10.07
N LEU A 177 -3.16 -31.43 10.83
CA LEU A 177 -3.32 -32.67 11.58
C LEU A 177 -3.13 -32.35 13.06
N ALA A 178 -4.13 -32.65 13.90
CA ALA A 178 -4.05 -32.39 15.32
C ALA A 178 -4.44 -33.62 16.14
N THR A 179 -3.79 -33.80 17.28
CA THR A 179 -4.23 -34.72 18.32
C THR A 179 -4.36 -33.98 19.63
N SER A 180 -5.44 -34.23 20.35
CA SER A 180 -5.67 -33.61 21.64
C SER A 180 -6.23 -34.62 22.64
N LYS A 181 -5.95 -34.40 23.91
CA LYS A 181 -6.64 -35.02 25.04
C LYS A 181 -7.41 -33.91 25.74
N LEU A 182 -8.73 -33.95 25.63
CA LEU A 182 -9.64 -33.00 26.25
C LEU A 182 -10.56 -33.76 27.20
N HIS A 183 -10.63 -33.33 28.47
CA HIS A 183 -11.46 -33.96 29.51
C HIS A 183 -11.27 -35.49 29.58
N GLY A 184 -10.02 -35.95 29.44
CA GLY A 184 -9.68 -37.38 29.46
C GLY A 184 -9.89 -38.14 28.14
N ARG A 185 -10.62 -37.57 27.16
CA ARG A 185 -10.86 -38.19 25.86
C ARG A 185 -9.81 -37.78 24.85
N ARG A 186 -9.26 -38.76 24.13
CA ARG A 186 -8.35 -38.52 23.01
C ARG A 186 -9.14 -38.30 21.74
N GLN A 187 -8.78 -37.27 21.00
CA GLN A 187 -9.35 -36.93 19.70
C GLN A 187 -8.21 -36.71 18.71
N ALA A 188 -8.42 -37.16 17.48
CA ALA A 188 -7.54 -36.90 16.35
C ALA A 188 -8.36 -36.20 15.27
N GLU A 189 -7.83 -35.11 14.75
CA GLU A 189 -8.48 -34.25 13.79
C GLU A 189 -7.61 -34.06 12.57
N ALA A 190 -8.22 -34.21 11.39
CA ALA A 190 -7.66 -33.79 10.13
C ALA A 190 -8.53 -32.67 9.58
N ASN A 191 -7.91 -31.52 9.33
CA ASN A 191 -8.55 -30.31 8.85
C ASN A 191 -7.91 -29.92 7.51
N TYR A 192 -8.73 -29.53 6.54
CA TYR A 192 -8.31 -28.98 5.26
C TYR A 192 -9.07 -27.69 5.00
N ALA A 193 -8.37 -26.68 4.49
CA ALA A 193 -8.99 -25.49 3.92
C ALA A 193 -8.31 -25.18 2.58
N GLY A 194 -9.12 -24.92 1.56
CA GLY A 194 -8.68 -24.49 0.24
C GLY A 194 -9.42 -23.24 -0.18
N TYR A 195 -8.68 -22.27 -0.73
CA TYR A 195 -9.24 -21.08 -1.38
C TYR A 195 -8.70 -21.01 -2.81
N LEU A 196 -9.60 -21.13 -3.77
CA LEU A 196 -9.31 -21.20 -5.19
C LEU A 196 -9.92 -20.00 -5.91
N THR A 197 -9.16 -19.37 -6.80
CA THR A 197 -9.65 -18.27 -7.63
C THR A 197 -9.21 -18.44 -9.08
N THR A 198 -10.10 -18.15 -10.04
CA THR A 198 -9.81 -18.24 -11.48
C THR A 198 -10.86 -17.47 -12.31
N ASP A 199 -10.67 -17.39 -13.62
CA ASP A 199 -11.77 -17.09 -14.55
C ASP A 199 -12.54 -18.39 -14.85
N LEU A 200 -13.87 -18.36 -14.71
CA LEU A 200 -14.78 -19.45 -15.06
C LEU A 200 -16.08 -18.89 -15.64
N LEU A 201 -16.56 -19.47 -16.75
CA LEU A 201 -17.77 -19.04 -17.46
C LEU A 201 -17.80 -17.55 -17.83
N GLY A 202 -16.62 -16.97 -18.13
CA GLY A 202 -16.51 -15.54 -18.45
C GLY A 202 -16.72 -14.63 -17.23
N MET A 203 -16.56 -15.15 -16.02
CA MET A 203 -16.64 -14.44 -14.75
C MET A 203 -15.41 -14.77 -13.90
N GLU A 204 -15.12 -13.95 -12.92
CA GLU A 204 -14.25 -14.33 -11.81
C GLU A 204 -14.97 -15.36 -10.95
N ALA A 205 -14.29 -16.44 -10.58
CA ALA A 205 -14.77 -17.47 -9.67
C ALA A 205 -13.88 -17.53 -8.44
N ALA A 206 -14.50 -17.51 -7.26
CA ALA A 206 -13.86 -17.71 -5.98
C ALA A 206 -14.54 -18.86 -5.23
N LEU A 207 -13.81 -19.95 -5.02
CA LEU A 207 -14.27 -21.14 -4.30
C LEU A 207 -13.49 -21.27 -2.98
N TYR A 208 -14.20 -21.24 -1.87
CA TYR A 208 -13.66 -21.63 -0.57
C TYR A 208 -14.24 -22.97 -0.17
N ALA A 209 -13.39 -23.89 0.30
CA ALA A 209 -13.79 -25.20 0.80
C ALA A 209 -13.02 -25.52 2.08
N SER A 210 -13.72 -25.85 3.17
CA SER A 210 -13.13 -26.37 4.39
C SER A 210 -13.75 -27.70 4.81
N TYR A 211 -12.92 -28.59 5.36
CA TYR A 211 -13.29 -29.91 5.86
C TYR A 211 -12.58 -30.16 7.18
N GLY A 212 -13.27 -30.74 8.18
CA GLY A 212 -12.68 -31.09 9.47
C GLY A 212 -13.31 -32.35 10.07
N SER A 213 -12.50 -33.35 10.39
CA SER A 213 -12.99 -34.68 10.83
C SER A 213 -13.73 -34.67 12.19
N GLY A 214 -13.54 -33.62 13.01
CA GLY A 214 -14.25 -33.41 14.27
C GLY A 214 -15.67 -32.82 14.12
N HIS A 215 -16.00 -32.23 12.97
CA HIS A 215 -17.27 -31.57 12.71
C HIS A 215 -18.15 -32.45 11.81
N ARG A 216 -18.78 -33.49 12.39
CA ARG A 216 -19.73 -34.38 11.68
C ARG A 216 -21.05 -33.69 11.25
N GLN A 217 -21.20 -32.39 11.48
CA GLN A 217 -22.42 -31.66 11.13
C GLN A 217 -22.18 -30.73 9.93
N ASP A 218 -22.69 -31.20 8.79
CA ASP A 218 -23.01 -30.48 7.55
C ASP A 218 -21.83 -30.03 6.64
N PRO A 219 -21.35 -30.91 5.73
CA PRO A 219 -20.32 -30.60 4.74
C PRO A 219 -20.64 -29.38 3.84
N ALA A 220 -21.93 -29.05 3.65
CA ALA A 220 -22.36 -27.94 2.82
C ALA A 220 -21.98 -26.57 3.41
N ARG A 221 -21.73 -26.48 4.73
CA ARG A 221 -21.32 -25.23 5.39
C ARG A 221 -19.86 -24.86 5.14
N GLY A 222 -19.04 -25.84 4.76
CA GLY A 222 -17.61 -25.64 4.46
C GLY A 222 -17.34 -25.09 3.06
N MET A 223 -18.33 -25.13 2.15
CA MET A 223 -18.14 -24.76 0.74
C MET A 223 -18.89 -23.48 0.36
N ARG A 224 -18.21 -22.57 -0.34
CA ARG A 224 -18.80 -21.33 -0.87
C ARG A 224 -18.23 -21.04 -2.24
N LEU A 225 -19.10 -20.76 -3.19
CA LEU A 225 -18.71 -20.37 -4.55
C LEU A 225 -19.32 -19.00 -4.85
N THR A 226 -18.48 -18.05 -5.23
CA THR A 226 -18.90 -16.75 -5.74
C THR A 226 -18.45 -16.65 -7.19
N LEU A 227 -19.37 -16.33 -8.09
CA LEU A 227 -19.08 -15.95 -9.48
C LEU A 227 -19.38 -14.46 -9.63
N GLY A 228 -18.55 -13.71 -10.34
CA GLY A 228 -18.85 -12.30 -10.54
C GLY A 228 -17.96 -11.55 -11.51
N ARG A 229 -18.31 -10.30 -11.74
CA ARG A 229 -17.48 -9.34 -12.46
C ARG A 229 -17.38 -8.06 -11.63
N ASN A 230 -16.17 -7.54 -11.56
CA ASN A 230 -15.86 -6.24 -10.96
C ASN A 230 -15.16 -5.38 -12.03
N ASP A 231 -15.59 -4.14 -12.20
CA ASP A 231 -15.02 -3.17 -13.13
C ASP A 231 -14.99 -1.77 -12.48
N PRO A 232 -13.81 -1.24 -12.13
CA PRO A 232 -13.68 0.08 -11.51
C PRO A 232 -14.13 1.22 -12.44
N ASP A 233 -14.29 0.98 -13.74
CA ASP A 233 -14.69 2.00 -14.72
C ASP A 233 -16.20 2.01 -15.01
N ALA A 234 -17.01 1.23 -14.27
CA ALA A 234 -18.47 1.18 -14.44
C ALA A 234 -18.94 0.69 -15.83
N GLY A 235 -18.18 -0.19 -16.47
CA GLY A 235 -18.48 -0.72 -17.80
C GLY A 235 -19.44 -1.92 -17.85
N LEU A 236 -19.97 -2.40 -16.71
CA LEU A 236 -20.86 -3.57 -16.69
C LEU A 236 -22.32 -3.18 -16.94
N LEU A 237 -23.09 -4.10 -17.55
CA LEU A 237 -24.54 -3.97 -17.78
C LEU A 237 -24.98 -2.71 -18.55
N GLY A 238 -24.10 -2.13 -19.36
CA GLY A 238 -24.41 -1.05 -20.30
C GLY A 238 -24.96 0.22 -19.60
N PRO A 239 -26.21 0.65 -19.88
CA PRO A 239 -26.77 1.88 -19.33
C PRO A 239 -26.92 1.87 -17.80
N LEU A 240 -26.88 0.70 -17.17
CA LEU A 240 -26.91 0.59 -15.71
C LEU A 240 -25.57 0.96 -15.06
N GLN A 241 -24.51 1.14 -15.85
CA GLN A 241 -23.15 1.51 -15.41
C GLN A 241 -22.69 0.70 -14.19
N ALA A 242 -23.01 -0.60 -14.15
CA ALA A 242 -22.69 -1.43 -13.00
C ALA A 242 -21.17 -1.56 -12.88
N ARG A 243 -20.71 -1.62 -11.63
CA ARG A 243 -19.31 -1.86 -11.27
C ARG A 243 -19.11 -3.26 -10.71
N THR A 244 -20.14 -3.80 -10.08
CA THR A 244 -20.12 -5.12 -9.44
C THR A 244 -21.37 -5.90 -9.84
N ALA A 245 -21.18 -7.15 -10.26
CA ALA A 245 -22.25 -8.12 -10.46
C ALA A 245 -21.79 -9.48 -9.92
N LEU A 246 -22.43 -9.97 -8.86
CA LEU A 246 -22.06 -11.21 -8.16
C LEU A 246 -23.23 -12.20 -8.11
N LEU A 247 -22.91 -13.49 -8.11
CA LEU A 247 -23.81 -14.64 -8.03
C LEU A 247 -23.20 -15.71 -7.10
N GLY A 248 -24.04 -16.45 -6.38
CA GLY A 248 -23.60 -17.51 -5.46
C GLY A 248 -23.47 -16.96 -4.06
N SER A 249 -22.38 -17.28 -3.34
CA SER A 249 -22.19 -16.85 -1.95
C SER A 249 -21.80 -15.37 -1.87
N VAL A 250 -22.79 -14.48 -1.80
CA VAL A 250 -22.63 -13.02 -1.82
C VAL A 250 -22.97 -12.40 -0.46
N PRO A 251 -22.22 -11.40 0.02
CA PRO A 251 -22.63 -10.57 1.14
C PRO A 251 -23.63 -9.50 0.66
N LEU A 252 -24.50 -9.04 1.55
CA LEU A 252 -25.36 -7.88 1.29
C LEU A 252 -24.99 -6.74 2.25
N PRO A 253 -24.87 -5.49 1.77
CA PRO A 253 -24.54 -4.35 2.62
C PRO A 253 -25.61 -4.10 3.69
N GLY A 254 -25.18 -3.57 4.83
CA GLY A 254 -26.07 -3.14 5.91
C GLY A 254 -26.78 -1.83 5.57
N VAL A 255 -27.99 -1.65 6.11
CA VAL A 255 -28.76 -0.41 5.98
C VAL A 255 -28.95 0.18 7.38
N PRO A 256 -28.49 1.42 7.64
CA PRO A 256 -28.58 2.05 8.95
C PRO A 256 -29.99 1.96 9.55
N ASN A 257 -30.05 1.67 10.86
CA ASN A 257 -31.27 1.45 11.64
C ASN A 257 -32.14 0.24 11.27
N ILE A 258 -31.86 -0.46 10.16
CA ILE A 258 -32.65 -1.62 9.72
C ILE A 258 -31.89 -2.93 9.94
N ALA A 259 -30.74 -3.09 9.30
CA ALA A 259 -29.99 -4.34 9.32
C ALA A 259 -28.49 -4.12 9.23
N PHE A 260 -27.74 -4.98 9.91
CA PHE A 260 -26.28 -5.04 9.77
C PHE A 260 -25.91 -5.64 8.40
N SER A 261 -24.66 -5.41 7.98
CA SER A 261 -24.09 -6.10 6.82
C SER A 261 -24.22 -7.62 7.00
N SER A 262 -24.77 -8.31 6.00
CA SER A 262 -25.08 -9.73 6.17
C SER A 262 -23.85 -10.62 5.93
N PRO A 263 -23.71 -11.72 6.70
CA PRO A 263 -22.83 -12.82 6.32
C PRO A 263 -23.18 -13.33 4.93
N THR A 264 -22.20 -13.92 4.22
CA THR A 264 -22.46 -14.40 2.86
C THR A 264 -23.57 -15.44 2.80
N GLY A 265 -24.48 -15.27 1.84
CA GLY A 265 -25.57 -16.19 1.53
C GLY A 265 -25.67 -16.45 0.03
N ASN A 266 -26.37 -17.50 -0.37
CA ASN A 266 -26.51 -17.86 -1.78
C ASN A 266 -27.54 -16.94 -2.46
N GLY A 267 -27.12 -16.18 -3.45
CA GLY A 267 -27.94 -15.14 -4.06
C GLY A 267 -27.24 -14.34 -5.15
N VAL A 268 -27.69 -13.11 -5.36
CA VAL A 268 -27.18 -12.16 -6.34
C VAL A 268 -27.01 -10.78 -5.74
N LEU A 269 -26.02 -10.03 -6.24
CA LEU A 269 -25.80 -8.62 -5.92
C LEU A 269 -25.36 -7.88 -7.18
N VAL A 270 -25.99 -6.75 -7.47
CA VAL A 270 -25.58 -5.81 -8.51
C VAL A 270 -25.43 -4.43 -7.88
N SER A 271 -24.32 -3.76 -8.17
CA SER A 271 -24.02 -2.43 -7.66
C SER A 271 -23.25 -1.61 -8.69
N ASN A 272 -23.51 -0.31 -8.74
CA ASN A 272 -22.67 0.65 -9.46
C ASN A 272 -21.86 1.56 -8.53
N ARG A 273 -21.85 1.27 -7.22
CA ARG A 273 -21.06 2.01 -6.24
C ARG A 273 -19.56 1.83 -6.52
N PRO A 274 -18.74 2.90 -6.51
CA PRO A 274 -17.30 2.78 -6.67
C PRO A 274 -16.68 1.80 -5.67
N LEU A 275 -15.73 0.97 -6.13
CA LEU A 275 -15.14 -0.12 -5.34
C LEU A 275 -14.25 0.40 -4.20
N ASP A 276 -13.85 1.67 -4.27
CA ASP A 276 -13.00 2.41 -3.34
C ASP A 276 -13.80 3.35 -2.42
N GLN A 277 -15.13 3.30 -2.45
CA GLN A 277 -15.99 4.10 -1.57
C GLN A 277 -16.54 3.30 -0.38
N PRO A 278 -16.94 3.99 0.71
CA PRO A 278 -17.63 3.37 1.84
C PRO A 278 -18.90 2.61 1.43
N THR A 279 -19.24 1.55 2.17
CA THR A 279 -20.45 0.74 1.91
C THR A 279 -21.73 1.49 2.23
N SER A 280 -21.67 2.48 3.13
CA SER A 280 -22.72 3.47 3.36
C SER A 280 -22.11 4.79 3.82
N PHE A 281 -22.91 5.87 3.84
CA PHE A 281 -22.43 7.21 4.16
C PHE A 281 -21.61 7.28 5.47
N ASP A 282 -22.14 6.77 6.59
CA ASP A 282 -21.48 6.90 7.89
C ASP A 282 -20.79 5.63 8.38
N ARG A 283 -20.75 4.57 7.55
CA ARG A 283 -20.17 3.29 7.95
C ARG A 283 -19.49 2.55 6.81
N HIS A 284 -18.47 1.79 7.17
CA HIS A 284 -17.78 0.92 6.23
C HIS A 284 -17.60 -0.48 6.82
N THR A 285 -17.95 -1.50 6.03
CA THR A 285 -17.72 -2.90 6.38
C THR A 285 -16.44 -3.41 5.74
N LEU A 286 -15.50 -3.84 6.58
CA LEU A 286 -14.23 -4.41 6.15
C LEU A 286 -14.31 -5.94 6.22
N GLN A 287 -14.37 -6.58 5.06
CA GLN A 287 -14.48 -8.04 4.96
C GLN A 287 -13.58 -8.60 3.88
N GLY A 288 -13.10 -9.83 4.09
CA GLY A 288 -12.23 -10.50 3.13
C GLY A 288 -11.84 -11.90 3.58
N PRO A 289 -11.10 -12.65 2.72
CA PRO A 289 -10.58 -13.95 3.10
C PRO A 289 -9.56 -13.82 4.23
N LEU A 290 -9.64 -14.72 5.21
CA LEU A 290 -8.70 -14.88 6.31
C LEU A 290 -8.34 -16.36 6.45
N PRO A 291 -7.24 -16.83 5.82
CA PRO A 291 -6.87 -18.25 5.85
C PRO A 291 -6.62 -18.77 7.27
N PRO A 292 -6.75 -20.09 7.52
CA PRO A 292 -6.50 -20.65 8.85
C PRO A 292 -5.10 -20.31 9.38
N GLY A 293 -5.03 -20.02 10.67
CA GLY A 293 -3.78 -19.61 11.34
C GLY A 293 -3.39 -18.15 11.12
N TRP A 294 -4.14 -17.40 10.31
CA TRP A 294 -4.02 -15.95 10.24
C TRP A 294 -4.91 -15.27 11.27
N ASP A 295 -4.46 -14.11 11.72
CA ASP A 295 -5.27 -13.14 12.45
C ASP A 295 -5.15 -11.76 11.82
N VAL A 296 -6.08 -10.89 12.16
CA VAL A 296 -6.14 -9.52 11.66
C VAL A 296 -6.47 -8.55 12.78
N GLU A 297 -5.62 -7.54 12.90
CA GLU A 297 -5.83 -6.36 13.73
C GLU A 297 -6.39 -5.23 12.88
N LEU A 298 -7.45 -4.57 13.35
CA LEU A 298 -8.00 -3.36 12.74
C LEU A 298 -7.60 -2.15 13.57
N PHE A 299 -6.81 -1.27 12.97
CA PHE A 299 -6.54 0.07 13.49
C PHE A 299 -7.44 1.06 12.76
N TYR A 300 -8.04 1.97 13.52
CA TYR A 300 -8.84 3.07 13.00
C TYR A 300 -8.34 4.38 13.60
N ASN A 301 -7.87 5.30 12.74
CA ASN A 301 -7.13 6.50 13.11
C ASN A 301 -6.01 6.21 14.11
N ASP A 302 -5.15 5.25 13.72
CA ASP A 302 -4.02 4.69 14.48
C ASP A 302 -4.32 3.98 15.80
N ALA A 303 -5.57 3.88 16.20
CA ALA A 303 -5.94 3.20 17.42
C ALA A 303 -6.53 1.81 17.12
N LEU A 304 -6.01 0.76 17.78
CA LEU A 304 -6.49 -0.62 17.65
C LEU A 304 -7.97 -0.76 18.10
N VAL A 305 -8.89 -0.93 17.16
CA VAL A 305 -10.35 -1.01 17.39
C VAL A 305 -10.90 -2.42 17.31
N GLY A 306 -10.19 -3.35 16.65
CA GLY A 306 -10.68 -4.71 16.47
C GLY A 306 -9.56 -5.72 16.30
N PHE A 307 -9.85 -6.97 16.64
CA PHE A 307 -9.00 -8.12 16.42
C PHE A 307 -9.88 -9.32 16.07
N GLN A 308 -9.53 -10.06 15.01
CA GLN A 308 -10.20 -11.31 14.65
C GLN A 308 -9.17 -12.37 14.27
N GLN A 309 -9.32 -13.56 14.83
CA GLN A 309 -8.62 -14.76 14.36
C GLN A 309 -9.41 -15.43 13.24
N SER A 310 -8.73 -16.20 12.39
CA SER A 310 -9.38 -16.99 11.35
C SER A 310 -10.46 -17.91 11.93
N ARG A 311 -11.67 -17.77 11.38
CA ARG A 311 -12.85 -18.55 11.72
C ARG A 311 -12.95 -19.77 10.78
N PRO A 312 -13.78 -20.80 11.09
CA PRO A 312 -13.96 -21.95 10.20
C PRO A 312 -14.44 -21.61 8.78
N ASP A 313 -15.13 -20.48 8.64
CA ASP A 313 -15.57 -19.91 7.36
C ASP A 313 -14.46 -19.15 6.62
N GLY A 314 -13.23 -19.10 7.14
CA GLY A 314 -12.05 -18.53 6.48
C GLY A 314 -12.20 -17.06 6.08
N LYS A 315 -12.97 -16.27 6.84
CA LYS A 315 -13.17 -14.84 6.59
C LYS A 315 -13.00 -14.00 7.85
N TYR A 316 -12.55 -12.77 7.65
CA TYR A 316 -12.70 -11.69 8.62
C TYR A 316 -13.86 -10.78 8.21
N SER A 317 -14.50 -10.15 9.19
CA SER A 317 -15.60 -9.21 8.96
C SER A 317 -15.68 -8.23 10.12
N PHE A 318 -15.16 -7.01 9.94
CA PHE A 318 -15.41 -5.89 10.84
C PHE A 318 -16.58 -5.10 10.28
N GLU A 319 -17.77 -5.43 10.75
CA GLU A 319 -19.02 -4.93 10.21
C GLU A 319 -19.28 -3.50 10.64
N ASP A 320 -19.75 -2.69 9.69
CA ASP A 320 -20.39 -1.39 9.93
C ASP A 320 -19.58 -0.46 10.85
N GLN A 321 -18.26 -0.37 10.60
CA GLN A 321 -17.35 0.50 11.35
C GLN A 321 -17.73 1.97 11.14
N PRO A 322 -17.93 2.75 12.21
CA PRO A 322 -18.40 4.12 12.10
C PRO A 322 -17.33 5.05 11.51
N LEU A 323 -17.76 5.96 10.63
CA LEU A 323 -16.92 7.00 10.05
C LEU A 323 -17.11 8.32 10.80
N ALA A 324 -16.00 8.93 11.21
CA ALA A 324 -15.90 10.26 11.77
C ALA A 324 -15.92 11.34 10.68
N TYR A 325 -16.15 12.60 11.07
CA TYR A 325 -15.98 13.74 10.17
C TYR A 325 -14.50 13.88 9.78
N GLY A 326 -14.21 14.11 8.50
CA GLY A 326 -12.86 14.23 7.93
C GLY A 326 -12.20 12.91 7.51
N PRO A 327 -10.86 12.83 7.50
CA PRO A 327 -10.16 11.59 7.16
C PRO A 327 -10.43 10.48 8.17
N ASN A 328 -10.69 9.30 7.64
CA ASN A 328 -10.93 8.05 8.33
C ASN A 328 -9.92 7.03 7.80
N GLU A 329 -8.88 6.74 8.57
CA GLU A 329 -7.84 5.79 8.17
C GLU A 329 -8.07 4.44 8.84
N PHE A 330 -8.38 3.43 8.03
CA PHE A 330 -8.38 2.03 8.43
C PHE A 330 -7.06 1.40 8.03
N ARG A 331 -6.41 0.72 8.98
CA ARG A 331 -5.21 -0.07 8.75
C ARG A 331 -5.46 -1.47 9.28
N LEU A 332 -5.62 -2.42 8.35
CA LEU A 332 -5.72 -3.85 8.64
C LEU A 332 -4.30 -4.42 8.66
N VAL A 333 -3.91 -5.01 9.78
CA VAL A 333 -2.61 -5.69 9.93
C VAL A 333 -2.88 -7.17 10.07
N PHE A 334 -2.58 -7.91 9.01
CA PHE A 334 -2.73 -9.36 8.96
C PHE A 334 -1.43 -10.01 9.41
N HIS A 335 -1.52 -10.87 10.42
CA HIS A 335 -0.42 -11.68 10.90
C HIS A 335 -0.60 -13.11 10.39
N GLY A 336 0.37 -13.55 9.60
CA GLY A 336 0.41 -14.91 9.10
C GLY A 336 1.17 -15.85 10.04
N PRO A 337 0.87 -17.16 10.00
CA PRO A 337 1.47 -18.14 10.90
C PRO A 337 2.99 -18.23 10.73
N LEU A 338 3.55 -18.00 9.54
CA LEU A 338 5.00 -18.04 9.29
C LEU A 338 5.69 -16.69 9.55
N GLY A 339 5.05 -15.77 10.27
CA GLY A 339 5.59 -14.44 10.55
C GLY A 339 5.42 -13.45 9.41
N GLN A 340 4.56 -13.78 8.45
CA GLN A 340 4.18 -12.84 7.41
C GLN A 340 3.42 -11.67 8.01
N LEU A 341 3.69 -10.49 7.47
CA LEU A 341 2.93 -9.29 7.76
C LEU A 341 2.34 -8.78 6.45
N ARG A 342 1.01 -8.69 6.36
CA ARG A 342 0.35 -7.97 5.28
C ARG A 342 -0.37 -6.78 5.90
N VAL A 343 -0.09 -5.58 5.40
CA VAL A 343 -0.74 -4.35 5.85
C VAL A 343 -1.59 -3.82 4.70
N GLU A 344 -2.88 -3.70 4.94
CA GLU A 344 -3.81 -3.05 4.02
C GLU A 344 -4.26 -1.74 4.65
N ARG A 345 -4.27 -0.67 3.86
CA ARG A 345 -4.71 0.66 4.29
C ARG A 345 -5.83 1.12 3.39
N GLN A 346 -6.89 1.63 4.01
CA GLN A 346 -7.99 2.28 3.33
C GLN A 346 -8.24 3.61 4.02
N SER A 347 -8.29 4.69 3.24
CA SER A 347 -8.50 6.03 3.75
C SER A 347 -9.74 6.62 3.09
N PHE A 348 -10.70 7.06 3.90
CA PHE A 348 -11.91 7.69 3.41
C PHE A 348 -12.01 9.11 3.94
N LEU A 349 -12.21 10.08 3.06
CA LEU A 349 -12.60 11.43 3.44
C LEU A 349 -14.13 11.50 3.42
N LEU A 350 -14.76 11.61 4.58
CA LEU A 350 -16.23 11.52 4.67
C LEU A 350 -16.93 12.63 3.86
N GLU A 351 -16.38 13.85 3.87
CA GLU A 351 -16.87 14.98 3.08
C GLU A 351 -16.68 14.77 1.57
N GLY A 352 -15.62 14.04 1.19
CA GLY A 352 -15.32 13.68 -0.20
C GLY A 352 -16.07 12.43 -0.69
N SER A 353 -16.78 11.73 0.20
CA SER A 353 -17.59 10.55 -0.13
C SER A 353 -19.01 10.94 -0.59
N ALA A 354 -19.29 12.23 -0.78
CA ALA A 354 -20.55 12.70 -1.31
C ALA A 354 -20.72 12.26 -2.77
N VAL A 355 -21.87 11.67 -3.08
CA VAL A 355 -22.28 11.38 -4.46
C VAL A 355 -22.29 12.66 -5.31
N PRO A 356 -21.57 12.69 -6.45
CA PRO A 356 -21.52 13.87 -7.31
C PRO A 356 -22.91 14.32 -7.79
N PRO A 357 -23.13 15.62 -8.07
CA PRO A 357 -24.38 16.12 -8.60
C PRO A 357 -24.81 15.37 -9.87
N GLY A 358 -26.04 14.87 -9.90
CA GLY A 358 -26.60 14.09 -11.00
C GLY A 358 -26.23 12.60 -11.01
N ALA A 359 -25.22 12.17 -10.23
CA ALA A 359 -24.85 10.76 -10.14
C ALA A 359 -25.82 9.99 -9.22
N LEU A 360 -26.12 8.74 -9.60
CA LEU A 360 -26.96 7.82 -8.85
C LEU A 360 -26.15 6.56 -8.53
N TYR A 361 -25.93 6.27 -7.26
CA TYR A 361 -25.40 4.99 -6.80
C TYR A 361 -26.53 4.08 -6.34
N TYR A 362 -26.40 2.78 -6.58
CA TYR A 362 -27.35 1.78 -6.16
C TYR A 362 -26.67 0.47 -5.74
N ASP A 363 -27.35 -0.23 -4.84
CA ASP A 363 -27.03 -1.58 -4.39
C ASP A 363 -28.32 -2.38 -4.41
N VAL A 364 -28.39 -3.43 -5.25
CA VAL A 364 -29.58 -4.28 -5.40
C VAL A 364 -29.16 -5.73 -5.27
N GLY A 365 -29.70 -6.44 -4.29
CA GLY A 365 -29.32 -7.83 -4.08
C GLY A 365 -30.33 -8.60 -3.26
N ALA A 366 -30.28 -9.92 -3.39
CA ALA A 366 -31.08 -10.83 -2.60
C ALA A 366 -30.30 -12.12 -2.41
N HIS A 367 -30.35 -12.69 -1.21
CA HIS A 367 -29.74 -13.97 -0.92
C HIS A 367 -30.50 -14.76 0.14
N ARG A 368 -30.17 -16.05 0.24
CA ARG A 368 -30.62 -16.91 1.34
C ARG A 368 -29.42 -17.35 2.15
N ASP A 369 -29.52 -17.23 3.47
CA ASP A 369 -28.48 -17.71 4.36
C ASP A 369 -28.50 -19.25 4.49
N LEU A 370 -27.57 -19.80 5.28
CA LEU A 370 -27.46 -21.25 5.51
C LEU A 370 -28.69 -21.87 6.21
N LEU A 371 -29.56 -21.05 6.82
CA LEU A 371 -30.81 -21.47 7.45
C LEU A 371 -32.00 -21.30 6.50
N GLY A 372 -31.76 -20.91 5.24
CA GLY A 372 -32.79 -20.67 4.23
C GLY A 372 -33.54 -19.35 4.39
N ARG A 373 -33.11 -18.46 5.30
CA ARG A 373 -33.76 -17.17 5.55
C ARG A 373 -33.40 -16.19 4.44
N GLU A 374 -34.41 -15.52 3.89
CA GLU A 374 -34.25 -14.61 2.76
C GLU A 374 -33.93 -13.19 3.24
N ARG A 375 -32.89 -12.59 2.66
CA ARG A 375 -32.65 -11.15 2.73
C ARG A 375 -32.68 -10.57 1.33
N ALA A 376 -33.28 -9.40 1.19
CA ALA A 376 -33.27 -8.64 -0.05
C ALA A 376 -33.10 -7.15 0.25
N LEU A 377 -32.42 -6.43 -0.63
CA LEU A 377 -32.32 -4.97 -0.56
C LEU A 377 -32.33 -4.35 -1.95
N ALA A 378 -32.82 -3.12 -1.99
CA ALA A 378 -32.62 -2.19 -3.08
C ALA A 378 -32.39 -0.82 -2.46
N GLN A 379 -31.17 -0.31 -2.56
CA GLN A 379 -30.76 0.99 -2.00
C GLN A 379 -30.29 1.88 -3.14
N PHE A 380 -30.61 3.16 -3.05
CA PHE A 380 -30.30 4.19 -4.03
C PHE A 380 -29.80 5.43 -3.29
N GLU A 381 -28.78 6.08 -3.84
CA GLU A 381 -28.19 7.31 -3.33
C GLU A 381 -27.95 8.26 -4.50
N TRP A 382 -28.59 9.43 -4.45
CA TRP A 382 -28.62 10.40 -5.53
C TRP A 382 -28.02 11.73 -5.09
N GLY A 383 -27.01 12.21 -5.81
CA GLY A 383 -26.48 13.57 -5.65
C GLY A 383 -27.44 14.59 -6.26
N ILE A 384 -28.27 15.23 -5.44
CA ILE A 384 -29.24 16.24 -5.90
C ILE A 384 -28.52 17.55 -6.25
N SER A 385 -27.50 17.91 -5.45
CA SER A 385 -26.66 19.10 -5.64
C SER A 385 -25.31 18.86 -4.98
N GLU A 386 -24.35 19.79 -5.12
CA GLU A 386 -23.04 19.71 -4.48
C GLU A 386 -23.10 19.64 -2.94
N ARG A 387 -24.24 20.00 -2.34
CA ARG A 387 -24.42 20.05 -0.88
C ARG A 387 -25.47 19.09 -0.37
N ILE A 388 -26.24 18.41 -1.22
CA ILE A 388 -27.39 17.62 -0.80
C ILE A 388 -27.41 16.31 -1.56
N ASN A 389 -27.37 15.20 -0.82
CA ASN A 389 -27.65 13.87 -1.33
C ASN A 389 -28.93 13.33 -0.72
N ALA A 390 -29.68 12.56 -1.49
CA ALA A 390 -30.83 11.82 -1.01
C ALA A 390 -30.56 10.32 -1.10
N THR A 391 -30.97 9.59 -0.07
CA THR A 391 -30.95 8.13 -0.04
C THR A 391 -32.38 7.61 -0.03
N GLY A 392 -32.66 6.58 -0.81
CA GLY A 392 -33.93 5.87 -0.79
C GLY A 392 -33.68 4.37 -0.83
N GLY A 393 -34.49 3.59 -0.13
CA GLY A 393 -34.28 2.15 -0.15
C GLY A 393 -35.45 1.32 0.34
N TRP A 394 -35.41 0.06 -0.03
CA TRP A 394 -36.28 -0.99 0.46
C TRP A 394 -35.42 -2.16 0.92
N GLN A 395 -35.79 -2.78 2.03
CA GLN A 395 -35.09 -3.95 2.55
C GLN A 395 -36.07 -4.97 3.13
N ARG A 396 -35.79 -6.25 2.92
CA ARG A 396 -36.44 -7.38 3.57
C ARG A 396 -35.40 -8.13 4.38
N VAL A 397 -35.64 -8.29 5.68
CA VAL A 397 -34.76 -9.05 6.58
C VAL A 397 -35.55 -10.02 7.45
N PRO A 398 -34.98 -11.18 7.78
CA PRO A 398 -35.56 -12.08 8.76
C PRO A 398 -35.36 -11.48 10.16
N THR A 399 -36.44 -11.31 10.91
CA THR A 399 -36.39 -10.86 12.31
C THR A 399 -36.19 -12.04 13.27
N PHE A 400 -35.80 -11.74 14.51
CA PHE A 400 -35.49 -12.75 15.54
C PHE A 400 -36.66 -13.68 15.88
N ASP A 401 -37.89 -13.26 15.60
CA ASP A 401 -39.12 -14.05 15.72
C ASP A 401 -39.34 -15.05 14.57
N GLY A 402 -38.39 -15.13 13.62
CA GLY A 402 -38.44 -16.01 12.46
C GLY A 402 -39.35 -15.53 11.34
N ARG A 403 -39.91 -14.32 11.44
CA ARG A 403 -40.73 -13.71 10.38
C ARG A 403 -39.87 -12.81 9.51
N ASP A 404 -40.22 -12.67 8.24
CA ASP A 404 -39.60 -11.66 7.38
C ASP A 404 -40.31 -10.32 7.55
N ARG A 405 -39.53 -9.25 7.68
CA ARG A 405 -40.05 -7.88 7.70
C ARG A 405 -39.47 -7.05 6.58
N SER A 406 -40.32 -6.22 6.02
CA SER A 406 -39.96 -5.28 4.97
C SER A 406 -39.98 -3.85 5.48
N TYR A 407 -38.99 -3.09 5.06
CA TYR A 407 -38.74 -1.72 5.45
C TYR A 407 -38.60 -0.86 4.20
N ALA A 408 -39.12 0.36 4.25
CA ALA A 408 -38.80 1.42 3.31
C ALA A 408 -38.07 2.53 4.07
N SER A 409 -36.98 3.03 3.49
CA SER A 409 -36.15 4.09 4.08
C SER A 409 -36.00 5.25 3.11
N LEU A 410 -36.02 6.47 3.66
CA LEU A 410 -35.66 7.70 2.98
C LEU A 410 -34.67 8.45 3.86
N GLY A 411 -33.69 9.11 3.26
CA GLY A 411 -32.73 9.91 3.99
C GLY A 411 -32.21 11.08 3.17
N LEU A 412 -31.73 12.10 3.86
CA LEU A 412 -31.09 13.28 3.31
C LEU A 412 -29.75 13.48 4.01
N ARG A 413 -28.74 13.90 3.25
CA ARG A 413 -27.39 14.24 3.72
C ARG A 413 -27.06 15.63 3.21
N GLY A 414 -26.81 16.56 4.12
CA GLY A 414 -26.44 17.94 3.81
C GLY A 414 -24.97 18.19 4.16
N TYR A 415 -24.19 18.71 3.22
CA TYR A 415 -22.77 18.98 3.36
C TYR A 415 -22.53 20.50 3.35
N TRP A 416 -21.98 21.02 4.46
CA TRP A 416 -21.52 22.39 4.60
C TRP A 416 -20.07 22.42 5.10
N ASN A 417 -19.39 23.55 4.94
CA ASN A 417 -18.02 23.70 5.41
C ASN A 417 -17.95 23.46 6.93
N GLY A 418 -17.24 22.40 7.35
CA GLY A 418 -17.11 22.04 8.76
C GLY A 418 -18.28 21.25 9.36
N LEU A 419 -19.35 20.94 8.61
CA LEU A 419 -20.57 20.34 9.16
C LEU A 419 -21.28 19.43 8.15
N ILE A 420 -21.66 18.22 8.59
CA ILE A 420 -22.59 17.36 7.87
C ILE A 420 -23.85 17.16 8.72
N ALA A 421 -25.03 17.36 8.12
CA ALA A 421 -26.30 17.01 8.75
C ALA A 421 -26.97 15.84 8.04
N THR A 422 -27.60 14.96 8.81
CA THR A 422 -28.34 13.81 8.29
C THR A 422 -29.76 13.82 8.81
N ALA A 423 -30.71 13.42 7.95
CA ALA A 423 -32.08 13.15 8.33
C ALA A 423 -32.49 11.81 7.73
N ASP A 424 -33.05 10.92 8.52
CA ASP A 424 -33.45 9.57 8.10
C ASP A 424 -34.88 9.28 8.57
N ALA A 425 -35.66 8.63 7.73
CA ALA A 425 -37.01 8.17 8.02
C ALA A 425 -37.16 6.73 7.53
N VAL A 426 -37.63 5.84 8.39
CA VAL A 426 -37.87 4.43 8.07
C VAL A 426 -39.30 4.06 8.43
N LYS A 427 -39.98 3.35 7.53
CA LYS A 427 -41.29 2.76 7.76
C LYS A 427 -41.21 1.25 7.58
N ALA A 428 -41.61 0.51 8.61
CA ALA A 428 -41.77 -0.93 8.57
C ALA A 428 -43.20 -1.27 8.10
N ARG A 429 -43.33 -2.38 7.35
CA ARG A 429 -44.63 -2.82 6.80
C ARG A 429 -45.64 -3.21 7.87
N ASP A 430 -45.18 -3.60 9.05
CA ASP A 430 -45.99 -3.93 10.24
C ASP A 430 -46.49 -2.69 11.00
N GLY A 431 -46.20 -1.49 10.50
CA GLY A 431 -46.68 -0.22 11.04
C GLY A 431 -45.64 0.58 11.83
N GLY A 432 -44.51 -0.01 12.22
CA GLY A 432 -43.45 0.68 12.95
C GLY A 432 -42.80 1.81 12.14
N SER A 433 -42.40 2.90 12.78
CA SER A 433 -41.62 3.97 12.12
C SER A 433 -40.49 4.53 12.98
N LEU A 434 -39.44 4.97 12.31
CA LEU A 434 -38.29 5.63 12.91
C LEU A 434 -37.99 6.93 12.16
N ALA A 435 -37.65 7.98 12.90
CA ALA A 435 -37.11 9.22 12.36
C ALA A 435 -35.83 9.58 13.12
N GLN A 436 -34.73 9.86 12.43
CA GLN A 436 -33.46 10.23 13.04
C GLN A 436 -32.93 11.53 12.44
N LEU A 437 -32.36 12.38 13.29
CA LEU A 437 -31.55 13.53 12.89
C LEU A 437 -30.13 13.33 13.43
N GLY A 438 -29.13 13.66 12.61
CA GLY A 438 -27.72 13.55 12.95
C GLY A 438 -26.93 14.79 12.54
N LEU A 439 -25.88 15.09 13.29
CA LEU A 439 -24.91 16.14 13.00
C LEU A 439 -23.51 15.57 13.20
N LYS A 440 -22.60 15.87 12.28
CA LYS A 440 -21.16 15.54 12.36
C LYS A 440 -20.33 16.78 12.05
N THR A 441 -19.32 17.05 12.85
CA THR A 441 -18.45 18.22 12.71
C THR A 441 -17.07 17.91 13.28
N ARG A 442 -16.10 18.79 13.07
CA ARG A 442 -14.79 18.75 13.70
C ARG A 442 -14.51 20.05 14.43
N ILE A 443 -14.05 19.93 15.67
CA ILE A 443 -13.56 21.04 16.49
C ILE A 443 -12.13 20.72 16.91
N GLY A 444 -11.15 21.48 16.40
CA GLY A 444 -9.74 21.18 16.59
C GLY A 444 -9.36 19.80 16.04
N SER A 445 -8.70 18.97 16.86
CA SER A 445 -8.32 17.59 16.53
C SER A 445 -9.41 16.55 16.83
N MET A 446 -10.60 16.97 17.24
CA MET A 446 -11.70 16.09 17.64
C MET A 446 -12.85 16.15 16.63
N SER A 447 -13.21 15.00 16.08
CA SER A 447 -14.47 14.80 15.37
C SER A 447 -15.58 14.55 16.39
N LEU A 448 -16.68 15.27 16.24
CA LEU A 448 -17.87 15.16 17.07
C LEU A 448 -19.05 14.73 16.21
N SER A 449 -19.84 13.80 16.72
CA SER A 449 -21.14 13.45 16.14
C SER A 449 -22.20 13.38 17.21
N ALA A 450 -23.41 13.82 16.87
CA ALA A 450 -24.58 13.70 17.72
C ALA A 450 -25.76 13.25 16.87
N SER A 451 -26.58 12.34 17.37
CA SER A 451 -27.81 11.94 16.71
C SER A 451 -28.94 11.67 17.70
N ARG A 452 -30.17 11.86 17.24
CA ARG A 452 -31.39 11.58 17.97
C ARG A 452 -32.34 10.82 17.06
N ALA A 453 -32.67 9.59 17.44
CA ALA A 453 -33.69 8.76 16.79
C ALA A 453 -34.95 8.70 17.65
N ARG A 454 -36.11 8.90 17.02
CA ARG A 454 -37.43 8.69 17.59
C ARG A 454 -38.08 7.49 16.92
N LEU A 455 -38.56 6.57 17.73
CA LEU A 455 -39.14 5.30 17.29
C LEU A 455 -40.58 5.21 17.76
N ASP A 456 -41.44 4.67 16.91
CA ASP A 456 -42.83 4.35 17.23
C ASP A 456 -43.13 2.93 16.75
N ASN A 457 -43.31 2.00 17.70
CA ASN A 457 -43.51 0.57 17.46
C ASN A 457 -42.54 -0.05 16.43
N PHE A 458 -41.32 0.50 16.34
CA PHE A 458 -40.34 0.11 15.35
C PHE A 458 -39.41 -0.98 15.89
N GLN A 459 -39.17 -2.01 15.07
CA GLN A 459 -38.30 -3.12 15.40
C GLN A 459 -37.40 -3.43 14.22
N SER A 460 -36.14 -3.79 14.48
CA SER A 460 -35.14 -4.10 13.47
C SER A 460 -33.98 -4.89 14.10
N GLU A 461 -32.91 -5.18 13.35
CA GLU A 461 -31.72 -5.81 13.94
C GLU A 461 -31.01 -4.89 14.95
N PHE A 462 -31.14 -3.57 14.78
CA PHE A 462 -30.61 -2.57 15.72
C PHE A 462 -31.53 -2.27 16.90
N PHE A 463 -32.83 -2.53 16.73
CA PHE A 463 -33.89 -2.28 17.70
C PHE A 463 -34.71 -3.55 17.88
N THR A 464 -34.13 -4.53 18.57
CA THR A 464 -34.71 -5.87 18.72
C THR A 464 -36.01 -5.84 19.51
N GLN A 465 -36.86 -6.85 19.30
CA GLN A 465 -38.08 -7.01 20.07
C GLN A 465 -37.74 -7.24 21.55
N ALA A 466 -38.20 -6.31 22.39
CA ALA A 466 -38.10 -6.37 23.84
C ALA A 466 -39.48 -6.09 24.44
N ALA A 467 -39.72 -6.58 25.66
CA ALA A 467 -40.95 -6.28 26.39
C ALA A 467 -41.16 -4.77 26.60
N ASP A 468 -40.06 -4.03 26.73
CA ASP A 468 -40.03 -2.56 26.84
C ASP A 468 -39.16 -1.98 25.71
N PRO A 469 -39.73 -1.66 24.53
CA PRO A 469 -38.96 -1.24 23.35
C PRO A 469 -38.45 0.20 23.46
N VAL A 470 -37.38 0.51 22.74
CA VAL A 470 -36.81 1.87 22.67
C VAL A 470 -37.77 2.81 21.94
N ARG A 471 -38.08 3.97 22.55
CA ARG A 471 -38.84 5.07 21.94
C ARG A 471 -37.97 6.23 21.47
N LEU A 472 -36.86 6.46 22.15
CA LEU A 472 -35.93 7.53 21.82
C LEU A 472 -34.51 7.05 22.09
N ARG A 473 -33.59 7.30 21.16
CA ARG A 473 -32.16 7.04 21.29
C ARG A 473 -31.39 8.31 20.98
N ASP A 474 -30.64 8.78 21.97
CA ASP A 474 -29.65 9.83 21.82
C ASP A 474 -28.27 9.19 21.76
N GLU A 475 -27.45 9.60 20.82
CA GLU A 475 -26.08 9.12 20.70
C GLU A 475 -25.12 10.27 20.42
N VAL A 476 -24.05 10.35 21.20
CA VAL A 476 -22.97 11.32 21.02
C VAL A 476 -21.66 10.54 20.91
N ARG A 477 -20.84 10.89 19.92
CA ARG A 477 -19.48 10.34 19.76
C ARG A 477 -18.46 11.46 19.62
N ALA A 478 -17.32 11.28 20.26
CA ALA A 478 -16.16 12.16 20.14
C ALA A 478 -14.93 11.29 19.87
N GLU A 479 -14.25 11.52 18.76
CA GLU A 479 -13.11 10.72 18.30
C GLU A 479 -12.02 11.63 17.77
N GLY A 480 -10.76 11.37 18.12
CA GLY A 480 -9.65 12.23 17.70
C GLY A 480 -8.41 12.03 18.55
N VAL A 481 -7.52 13.01 18.52
CA VAL A 481 -6.23 12.96 19.22
C VAL A 481 -6.15 14.08 20.26
N LEU A 482 -5.86 13.72 21.51
CA LEU A 482 -5.47 14.67 22.55
C LEU A 482 -3.95 14.85 22.52
N ALA A 483 -3.49 16.09 22.42
CA ALA A 483 -2.07 16.46 22.46
C ALA A 483 -1.83 17.50 23.56
N PRO A 484 -1.76 17.09 24.85
CA PRO A 484 -1.49 18.01 25.94
C PRO A 484 0.00 18.42 25.94
N GLY A 485 0.37 19.32 25.03
CA GLY A 485 1.73 19.88 24.90
C GLY A 485 2.75 18.91 24.29
N GLU A 486 4.02 19.00 24.71
CA GLU A 486 5.13 18.16 24.22
C GLU A 486 5.06 16.69 24.69
N ALA A 487 4.08 16.34 25.54
CA ALA A 487 4.01 15.05 26.25
C ALA A 487 3.50 13.86 25.41
N GLY A 488 3.13 14.08 24.14
CA GLY A 488 2.74 13.03 23.19
C GLY A 488 1.29 13.12 22.69
N PHE A 489 0.97 12.25 21.73
CA PHE A 489 -0.33 12.17 21.07
C PHE A 489 -1.12 10.96 21.61
N PHE A 490 -2.34 11.20 22.08
CA PHE A 490 -3.21 10.19 22.66
C PHE A 490 -4.50 10.08 21.85
N PRO A 491 -4.63 9.06 20.98
CA PRO A 491 -5.91 8.76 20.35
C PRO A 491 -6.97 8.44 21.40
N VAL A 492 -8.10 9.14 21.32
CA VAL A 492 -9.25 8.96 22.22
C VAL A 492 -10.53 8.75 21.43
N ALA A 493 -11.40 7.91 21.97
CA ALA A 493 -12.76 7.73 21.50
C ALA A 493 -13.70 7.67 22.69
N LEU A 494 -14.80 8.40 22.63
CA LEU A 494 -15.88 8.38 23.61
C LEU A 494 -17.20 8.25 22.88
N GLN A 495 -18.01 7.28 23.26
CA GLN A 495 -19.39 7.11 22.81
C GLN A 495 -20.31 7.11 24.03
N VAL A 496 -21.37 7.92 23.96
CA VAL A 496 -22.45 7.96 24.95
C VAL A 496 -23.75 7.69 24.22
N ARG A 497 -24.43 6.61 24.61
CA ARG A 497 -25.75 6.25 24.09
C ARG A 497 -26.76 6.26 25.23
N HIS A 498 -27.88 6.94 25.03
CA HIS A 498 -28.96 7.05 25.99
C HIS A 498 -30.28 6.66 25.31
N ASP A 499 -30.89 5.58 25.78
CA ASP A 499 -32.17 5.08 25.30
C ASP A 499 -33.27 5.35 26.34
N ARG A 500 -34.39 5.91 25.89
CA ARG A 500 -35.64 5.97 26.66
C ARG A 500 -36.59 4.91 26.12
N LEU A 501 -37.02 4.00 26.98
CA LEU A 501 -37.91 2.91 26.64
C LEU A 501 -39.39 3.34 26.71
N ALA A 502 -40.30 2.48 26.24
CA ALA A 502 -41.73 2.73 26.19
C ALA A 502 -42.37 2.90 27.57
N ALA A 503 -41.91 2.15 28.57
CA ALA A 503 -42.34 2.27 29.96
C ALA A 503 -41.75 3.49 30.69
N GLY A 504 -40.90 4.28 30.02
CA GLY A 504 -40.22 5.44 30.60
C GLY A 504 -38.88 5.11 31.25
N THR A 505 -38.46 3.84 31.25
CA THR A 505 -37.14 3.40 31.72
C THR A 505 -36.02 4.05 30.90
N HIS A 506 -34.91 4.38 31.55
CA HIS A 506 -33.72 4.95 30.92
C HIS A 506 -32.57 3.95 30.93
N ASN A 507 -31.99 3.72 29.75
CA ASN A 507 -30.78 2.95 29.58
C ASN A 507 -29.65 3.87 29.13
N ILE A 508 -28.47 3.78 29.75
CA ILE A 508 -27.30 4.57 29.37
C ILE A 508 -26.15 3.60 29.14
N ASP A 509 -25.42 3.77 28.04
CA ASP A 509 -24.21 3.02 27.69
C ASP A 509 -23.11 4.03 27.33
N VAL A 510 -22.01 3.99 28.05
CA VAL A 510 -20.84 4.86 27.89
C VAL A 510 -19.64 3.99 27.59
N GLN A 511 -18.99 4.23 26.46
CA GLN A 511 -17.80 3.52 26.04
C GLN A 511 -16.67 4.53 25.82
N GLY A 512 -15.55 4.30 26.48
CA GLY A 512 -14.37 5.14 26.37
C GLY A 512 -13.14 4.32 26.02
N ARG A 513 -12.30 4.84 25.13
CA ARG A 513 -11.01 4.27 24.78
C ARG A 513 -9.96 5.36 24.72
N ILE A 514 -8.79 5.07 25.29
CA ILE A 514 -7.59 5.89 25.17
C ILE A 514 -6.41 5.00 24.79
N SER A 515 -5.59 5.47 23.86
CA SER A 515 -4.36 4.81 23.46
C SER A 515 -3.15 5.74 23.62
N ALA A 516 -1.99 5.16 23.87
CA ALA A 516 -0.72 5.88 23.99
C ALA A 516 0.38 5.08 23.30
N TYR A 517 1.26 5.79 22.58
CA TYR A 517 2.39 5.20 21.87
C TYR A 517 3.67 5.92 22.28
N ARG A 518 4.64 5.19 22.84
CA ARG A 518 5.94 5.77 23.23
C ARG A 518 7.03 4.72 23.19
N ASN A 519 8.15 5.03 22.54
CA ASN A 519 9.36 4.17 22.50
C ASN A 519 9.07 2.72 22.05
N GLY A 520 8.20 2.55 21.04
CA GLY A 520 7.79 1.24 20.53
C GLY A 520 6.86 0.44 21.45
N ILE A 521 6.35 1.06 22.52
CA ILE A 521 5.30 0.50 23.38
C ILE A 521 3.97 1.11 22.96
N ALA A 522 2.99 0.27 22.67
CA ALA A 522 1.59 0.63 22.49
C ALA A 522 0.79 0.23 23.72
N LEU A 523 0.02 1.16 24.27
CA LEU A 523 -0.88 0.93 25.40
C LEU A 523 -2.28 1.34 24.98
N THR A 524 -3.27 0.48 25.21
CA THR A 524 -4.68 0.80 24.96
C THR A 524 -5.51 0.40 26.17
N LYS A 525 -6.33 1.33 26.66
CA LYS A 525 -7.31 1.08 27.72
C LYS A 525 -8.70 1.38 27.19
N GLY A 526 -9.57 0.37 27.24
CA GLY A 526 -11.00 0.48 26.97
C GLY A 526 -11.80 0.32 28.27
N LEU A 527 -12.85 1.11 28.43
CA LEU A 527 -13.79 1.03 29.53
C LEU A 527 -15.21 1.15 28.99
N ARG A 528 -16.09 0.29 29.47
CA ARG A 528 -17.53 0.37 29.25
C ARG A 528 -18.24 0.50 30.58
N TRP A 529 -19.19 1.42 30.64
CA TRP A 529 -20.15 1.52 31.73
C TRP A 529 -21.54 1.51 31.13
N ALA A 530 -22.44 0.71 31.67
CA ALA A 530 -23.82 0.65 31.22
C ALA A 530 -24.78 0.54 32.40
N SER A 531 -25.95 1.15 32.25
CA SER A 531 -27.08 1.04 33.17
C SER A 531 -28.30 0.63 32.36
N PHE A 532 -28.79 -0.60 32.54
CA PHE A 532 -29.96 -1.15 31.85
C PHE A 532 -31.04 -1.52 32.86
N GLY A 533 -32.20 -0.84 32.83
CA GLY A 533 -33.30 -1.15 33.75
C GLY A 533 -32.92 -1.09 35.24
N GLY A 534 -31.98 -0.21 35.60
CA GLY A 534 -31.44 -0.09 36.97
C GLY A 534 -30.23 -0.98 37.29
N ASN A 535 -29.97 -2.01 36.48
CA ASN A 535 -28.78 -2.85 36.62
C ASN A 535 -27.56 -2.14 36.04
N LYS A 536 -26.49 -2.03 36.83
CA LYS A 536 -25.25 -1.38 36.42
C LYS A 536 -24.18 -2.42 36.10
N LEU A 537 -23.57 -2.28 34.93
CA LEU A 537 -22.45 -3.07 34.47
C LEU A 537 -21.29 -2.12 34.18
N ALA A 538 -20.09 -2.51 34.56
CA ALA A 538 -18.89 -1.79 34.20
C ALA A 538 -17.76 -2.79 33.98
N ASP A 539 -17.15 -2.75 32.82
CA ASP A 539 -16.10 -3.66 32.40
C ASP A 539 -15.01 -2.90 31.64
N GLY A 540 -13.82 -3.50 31.57
CA GLY A 540 -12.70 -2.88 30.89
C GLY A 540 -11.72 -3.89 30.35
N GLN A 541 -10.95 -3.39 29.39
CA GLN A 541 -9.83 -4.11 28.80
C GLN A 541 -8.59 -3.23 28.80
N PHE A 542 -7.45 -3.84 29.10
CA PHE A 542 -6.14 -3.22 29.00
C PHE A 542 -5.26 -4.07 28.11
N GLN A 543 -4.62 -3.43 27.14
CA GLN A 543 -3.74 -4.07 26.19
C GLN A 543 -2.41 -3.33 26.17
N VAL A 544 -1.32 -4.09 26.14
CA VAL A 544 0.04 -3.59 25.99
C VAL A 544 0.75 -4.42 24.94
N SER A 545 1.43 -3.76 24.01
CA SER A 545 2.34 -4.43 23.09
C SER A 545 3.64 -3.67 22.94
N ARG A 546 4.72 -4.39 22.70
CA ARG A 546 6.05 -3.81 22.47
C ARG A 546 6.86 -4.74 21.60
N ARG A 547 7.62 -4.19 20.65
CA ARG A 547 8.66 -4.95 19.95
C ARG A 547 10.04 -4.45 20.36
N VAL A 548 10.90 -5.34 20.86
CA VAL A 548 12.26 -5.03 21.33
C VAL A 548 13.21 -6.12 20.89
N ALA A 549 14.34 -5.74 20.28
CA ALA A 549 15.40 -6.69 19.89
C ALA A 549 14.87 -7.89 19.07
N GLY A 550 13.90 -7.66 18.18
CA GLY A 550 13.30 -8.72 17.36
C GLY A 550 12.26 -9.60 18.06
N VAL A 551 11.98 -9.38 19.35
CA VAL A 551 10.92 -10.06 20.10
C VAL A 551 9.68 -9.16 20.14
N GLY A 552 8.55 -9.64 19.63
CA GLY A 552 7.24 -9.04 19.86
C GLY A 552 6.67 -9.56 21.18
N LEU A 553 6.23 -8.66 22.05
CA LEU A 553 5.56 -8.97 23.31
C LEU A 553 4.17 -8.35 23.28
N SER A 554 3.16 -9.13 23.65
CA SER A 554 1.78 -8.65 23.81
C SER A 554 1.19 -9.14 25.13
N GLY A 555 0.39 -8.29 25.75
CA GLY A 555 -0.29 -8.56 27.01
C GLY A 555 -1.71 -8.00 26.98
N GLN A 556 -2.67 -8.79 27.46
CA GLN A 556 -4.07 -8.41 27.55
C GLN A 556 -4.63 -8.75 28.92
N LEU A 557 -5.41 -7.84 29.50
CA LEU A 557 -6.15 -8.03 30.74
C LEU A 557 -7.60 -7.60 30.53
N GLN A 558 -8.53 -8.50 30.83
CA GLN A 558 -9.97 -8.23 30.83
C GLN A 558 -10.49 -8.30 32.27
N TYR A 559 -11.30 -7.32 32.66
CA TYR A 559 -11.83 -7.22 34.02
C TYR A 559 -13.23 -6.62 34.05
N THR A 560 -13.97 -6.96 35.10
CA THR A 560 -15.28 -6.42 35.44
C THR A 560 -15.15 -5.63 36.75
N ILE A 561 -15.78 -4.46 36.82
CA ILE A 561 -15.85 -3.56 37.97
C ILE A 561 -17.21 -3.69 38.67
N LEU A 562 -18.30 -3.74 37.89
CA LEU A 562 -19.67 -3.89 38.38
C LEU A 562 -20.39 -5.03 37.62
N PRO A 563 -21.29 -5.80 38.28
CA PRO A 563 -21.77 -5.61 39.65
C PRO A 563 -20.77 -6.04 40.74
N GLU A 564 -19.88 -6.98 40.43
CA GLU A 564 -18.81 -7.44 41.32
C GLU A 564 -17.46 -7.31 40.62
N ALA A 565 -16.46 -6.84 41.35
CA ALA A 565 -15.12 -6.67 40.81
C ALA A 565 -14.46 -8.05 40.62
N ALA A 566 -14.16 -8.40 39.38
CA ALA A 566 -13.57 -9.68 39.03
C ALA A 566 -12.60 -9.53 37.84
N LEU A 567 -11.55 -10.35 37.83
CA LEU A 567 -10.74 -10.53 36.63
C LEU A 567 -11.45 -11.54 35.73
N GLY A 568 -11.51 -11.27 34.42
CA GLY A 568 -12.06 -12.18 33.43
C GLY A 568 -10.96 -13.09 32.90
N SER A 569 -10.01 -12.51 32.17
CA SER A 569 -8.86 -13.20 31.62
C SER A 569 -7.59 -12.34 31.62
N ALA A 570 -6.43 -12.99 31.71
CA ALA A 570 -5.14 -12.37 31.50
C ALA A 570 -4.32 -13.22 30.52
N ALA A 571 -3.75 -12.61 29.49
CA ALA A 571 -2.92 -13.28 28.51
C ALA A 571 -1.60 -12.52 28.32
N VAL A 572 -0.51 -13.26 28.15
CA VAL A 572 0.78 -12.74 27.74
C VAL A 572 1.32 -13.66 26.66
N SER A 573 1.79 -13.08 25.55
CA SER A 573 2.42 -13.81 24.46
C SER A 573 3.70 -13.12 24.01
N ALA A 574 4.60 -13.94 23.47
CA ALA A 574 5.85 -13.52 22.88
C ALA A 574 6.01 -14.21 21.53
N ASP A 575 6.41 -13.44 20.52
CA ASP A 575 6.84 -13.94 19.23
C ASP A 575 8.31 -13.56 18.99
N TYR A 576 9.07 -14.49 18.42
CA TYR A 576 10.48 -14.28 18.14
C TYR A 576 10.90 -15.00 16.86
N ALA A 577 11.57 -14.27 15.97
CA ALA A 577 12.21 -14.84 14.79
C ALA A 577 13.58 -15.40 15.18
N ILE A 578 13.69 -16.73 15.18
CA ILE A 578 14.94 -17.46 15.42
C ILE A 578 15.79 -17.42 14.13
N SER A 579 17.11 -17.57 14.25
CA SER A 579 17.98 -17.79 13.10
C SER A 579 17.46 -18.94 12.22
N ASN A 580 17.70 -18.85 10.91
CA ASN A 580 17.20 -19.78 9.87
C ASN A 580 15.71 -19.65 9.52
N GLY A 581 15.07 -18.51 9.82
CA GLY A 581 13.73 -18.19 9.33
C GLY A 581 12.59 -18.95 10.01
N ILE A 582 12.81 -19.38 11.26
CA ILE A 582 11.80 -20.02 12.11
C ILE A 582 11.16 -18.95 13.00
N LEU A 583 9.84 -18.83 12.97
CA LEU A 583 9.08 -18.03 13.91
C LEU A 583 8.64 -18.91 15.10
N MET A 584 9.00 -18.51 16.30
CA MET A 584 8.51 -19.11 17.54
C MET A 584 7.46 -18.21 18.17
N ASN A 585 6.34 -18.81 18.58
CA ASN A 585 5.28 -18.15 19.33
C ASN A 585 5.12 -18.88 20.67
N LEU A 586 5.07 -18.15 21.77
CA LEU A 586 4.85 -18.68 23.11
C LEU A 586 3.81 -17.83 23.82
N GLY A 587 2.92 -18.45 24.59
CA GLY A 587 1.91 -17.71 25.32
C GLY A 587 1.37 -18.43 26.54
N LEU A 588 0.91 -17.61 27.49
CA LEU A 588 0.22 -18.02 28.71
C LEU A 588 -1.09 -17.26 28.78
N MET A 589 -2.19 -17.98 29.01
CA MET A 589 -3.51 -17.39 29.21
C MET A 589 -4.14 -17.96 30.48
N ARG A 590 -4.64 -17.10 31.34
CA ARG A 590 -5.39 -17.44 32.55
C ARG A 590 -6.85 -16.99 32.38
N SER A 591 -7.78 -17.95 32.36
CA SER A 591 -9.20 -17.69 32.61
C SER A 591 -9.43 -17.72 34.12
N PHE A 592 -9.90 -16.62 34.70
CA PHE A 592 -10.17 -16.55 36.13
C PHE A 592 -11.54 -17.13 36.49
N GLN A 593 -12.51 -17.03 35.58
CA GLN A 593 -13.83 -17.63 35.72
C GLN A 593 -13.73 -19.17 35.72
N ASP A 594 -12.98 -19.75 34.79
CA ASP A 594 -12.80 -21.20 34.70
C ASP A 594 -11.66 -21.71 35.61
N ARG A 595 -10.88 -20.81 36.21
CA ARG A 595 -9.65 -21.14 36.95
C ARG A 595 -8.67 -21.98 36.13
N GLU A 596 -8.69 -21.79 34.81
CA GLU A 596 -7.86 -22.52 33.85
C GLU A 596 -6.65 -21.68 33.46
N LEU A 597 -5.45 -22.26 33.59
CA LEU A 597 -4.22 -21.71 33.03
C LEU A 597 -3.85 -22.55 31.82
N ARG A 598 -3.74 -21.91 30.66
CA ARG A 598 -3.34 -22.50 29.39
C ARG A 598 -1.99 -21.96 28.96
N ALA A 599 -1.02 -22.84 28.79
CA ALA A 599 0.23 -22.57 28.10
C ALA A 599 0.09 -23.05 26.65
N PHE A 600 0.56 -22.25 25.70
CA PHE A 600 0.59 -22.64 24.29
C PHE A 600 1.87 -22.16 23.64
N GLY A 601 2.27 -22.87 22.60
CA GLY A 601 3.44 -22.49 21.82
C GLY A 601 3.40 -23.09 20.44
N GLY A 602 4.19 -22.53 19.53
CA GLY A 602 4.34 -23.05 18.19
C GLY A 602 5.60 -22.57 17.49
N LEU A 603 6.02 -23.36 16.50
CA LEU A 603 7.15 -23.11 15.62
C LEU A 603 6.65 -23.14 14.18
N ASN A 604 6.95 -22.10 13.42
CA ASN A 604 6.53 -21.97 12.04
C ASN A 604 7.75 -21.66 11.17
N LYS A 605 7.88 -22.32 10.02
CA LYS A 605 9.01 -22.13 9.09
C LYS A 605 8.51 -22.03 7.67
N SER A 606 8.91 -20.97 6.97
CA SER A 606 8.77 -20.87 5.52
C SER A 606 9.95 -21.56 4.83
N LEU A 607 9.66 -22.38 3.83
CA LEU A 607 10.65 -23.06 2.99
C LEU A 607 10.66 -22.52 1.55
N GLY A 608 10.09 -21.33 1.33
CA GLY A 608 9.89 -20.76 0.00
C GLY A 608 8.63 -21.32 -0.64
N SER A 609 8.67 -22.55 -1.15
CA SER A 609 7.55 -23.20 -1.85
C SER A 609 6.36 -23.59 -0.98
N TYR A 610 6.58 -23.81 0.31
CA TYR A 610 5.56 -24.17 1.28
C TYR A 610 6.01 -23.79 2.70
N GLY A 611 5.06 -23.76 3.63
CA GLY A 611 5.28 -23.47 5.04
C GLY A 611 4.88 -24.62 5.94
N LEU A 612 5.61 -24.83 7.02
CA LEU A 612 5.29 -25.82 8.04
C LEU A 612 5.08 -25.14 9.38
N GLY A 613 4.06 -25.58 10.12
CA GLY A 613 3.76 -25.13 11.47
C GLY A 613 3.59 -26.32 12.41
N ILE A 614 4.14 -26.20 13.61
CA ILE A 614 3.90 -27.12 14.73
C ILE A 614 3.37 -26.27 15.87
N ASN A 615 2.24 -26.63 16.45
CA ASN A 615 1.70 -25.94 17.61
C ASN A 615 1.30 -26.93 18.69
N GLY A 616 1.25 -26.45 19.93
CA GLY A 616 0.83 -27.26 21.05
C GLY A 616 0.28 -26.39 22.18
N PHE A 617 -0.54 -27.00 23.02
CA PHE A 617 -1.01 -26.37 24.24
C PHE A 617 -1.12 -27.37 25.37
N TYR A 618 -1.09 -26.86 26.59
CA TYR A 618 -1.30 -27.58 27.83
C TYR A 618 -2.12 -26.74 28.80
N THR A 619 -3.06 -27.34 29.52
CA THR A 619 -3.83 -26.66 30.58
C THR A 619 -3.52 -27.25 31.95
N ASN A 620 -3.67 -26.45 33.00
CA ASN A 620 -3.57 -26.91 34.39
C ASN A 620 -4.65 -27.94 34.79
N ARG A 621 -5.62 -28.23 33.92
CA ARG A 621 -6.61 -29.31 34.07
C ARG A 621 -6.15 -30.64 33.47
N GLY A 622 -4.96 -30.67 32.86
CA GLY A 622 -4.38 -31.88 32.25
C GLY A 622 -4.80 -32.10 30.79
N ASP A 623 -5.44 -31.10 30.17
CA ASP A 623 -5.72 -31.13 28.75
C ASP A 623 -4.48 -30.72 27.96
N PHE A 624 -4.24 -31.39 26.84
CA PHE A 624 -3.14 -31.03 25.95
C PHE A 624 -3.51 -31.28 24.50
N GLY A 625 -2.84 -30.55 23.61
CA GLY A 625 -2.96 -30.78 22.17
C GLY A 625 -1.64 -30.52 21.46
N LEU A 626 -1.46 -31.23 20.35
CA LEU A 626 -0.36 -31.05 19.41
C LEU A 626 -0.96 -30.99 18.01
N GLY A 627 -0.55 -30.02 17.21
CA GLY A 627 -0.97 -29.86 15.82
C GLY A 627 0.22 -29.63 14.89
N LEU A 628 0.05 -30.12 13.67
CA LEU A 628 0.93 -29.92 12.52
C LEU A 628 0.13 -29.22 11.43
N GLN A 629 0.72 -28.23 10.77
CA GLN A 629 0.10 -27.45 9.71
C GLN A 629 1.05 -27.35 8.50
N LEU A 630 0.52 -27.53 7.30
CA LEU A 630 1.18 -27.29 6.03
C LEU A 630 0.42 -26.18 5.30
N PHE A 631 1.14 -25.15 4.90
CA PHE A 631 0.63 -24.01 4.12
C PHE A 631 1.26 -24.04 2.73
N MET A 632 0.46 -23.98 1.69
CA MET A 632 0.97 -23.97 0.31
C MET A 632 0.03 -23.19 -0.59
N ALA A 633 0.58 -22.22 -1.30
CA ALA A 633 -0.08 -21.49 -2.35
C ALA A 633 0.49 -21.91 -3.70
N MET A 634 -0.36 -22.03 -4.72
CA MET A 634 0.01 -22.50 -6.04
C MET A 634 -0.61 -21.62 -7.12
N GLY A 635 0.11 -21.44 -8.22
CA GLY A 635 -0.35 -20.79 -9.43
C GLY A 635 0.50 -21.19 -10.63
N LEU A 636 0.16 -20.71 -11.82
CA LEU A 636 0.91 -20.99 -13.04
C LEU A 636 1.37 -19.69 -13.70
N GLU A 637 2.65 -19.60 -14.03
CA GLU A 637 3.15 -18.58 -14.95
C GLU A 637 2.81 -19.03 -16.39
N PRO A 638 1.99 -18.28 -17.14
CA PRO A 638 1.39 -18.78 -18.37
C PRO A 638 2.33 -18.80 -19.59
N ARG A 639 3.45 -18.07 -19.61
CA ARG A 639 4.34 -17.99 -20.78
C ARG A 639 5.33 -19.14 -20.84
N ALA A 640 5.97 -19.46 -19.72
CA ALA A 640 6.90 -20.56 -19.53
C ALA A 640 6.21 -21.83 -19.00
N SER A 641 4.89 -21.79 -18.73
CA SER A 641 4.14 -22.88 -18.09
C SER A 641 4.77 -23.33 -16.77
N ARG A 642 5.37 -22.39 -16.02
CA ARG A 642 6.10 -22.68 -14.79
C ARG A 642 5.13 -22.74 -13.62
N LEU A 643 5.08 -23.88 -12.93
CA LEU A 643 4.36 -23.99 -11.66
C LEU A 643 5.01 -23.08 -10.62
N MET A 644 4.23 -22.16 -10.09
CA MET A 644 4.62 -21.27 -9.01
C MET A 644 4.09 -21.85 -7.70
N THR A 645 4.95 -21.96 -6.70
CA THR A 645 4.60 -22.40 -5.34
C THR A 645 5.13 -21.40 -4.34
N ASP A 646 4.38 -21.12 -3.29
CA ASP A 646 4.77 -20.21 -2.23
C ASP A 646 4.18 -20.66 -0.89
N ALA A 647 4.86 -20.38 0.21
CA ALA A 647 4.35 -20.55 1.56
C ALA A 647 3.31 -19.47 1.93
N GLN A 648 3.28 -18.36 1.18
CA GLN A 648 2.36 -17.24 1.37
C GLN A 648 1.11 -17.34 0.47
N PRO A 649 -0.10 -17.09 0.99
CA PRO A 649 -1.32 -17.03 0.20
C PRO A 649 -1.23 -16.05 -0.98
N MET A 650 -1.79 -16.43 -2.13
CA MET A 650 -1.85 -15.62 -3.35
C MET A 650 -3.20 -15.63 -4.06
N ALA A 651 -4.12 -16.55 -3.73
CA ALA A 651 -5.37 -16.71 -4.48
C ALA A 651 -6.28 -15.47 -4.42
N GLY A 652 -6.25 -14.72 -3.31
CA GLY A 652 -6.99 -13.45 -3.21
C GLY A 652 -6.44 -12.30 -4.07
N MET A 653 -5.31 -12.49 -4.77
CA MET A 653 -4.59 -11.46 -5.50
C MET A 653 -4.51 -11.76 -6.99
N GLY A 654 -4.22 -10.73 -7.79
CA GLY A 654 -3.81 -10.90 -9.18
C GLY A 654 -2.29 -11.04 -9.33
N ALA A 655 -1.83 -11.30 -10.54
CA ALA A 655 -0.41 -11.27 -10.89
C ALA A 655 -0.22 -10.72 -12.31
N ALA A 656 1.02 -10.38 -12.67
CA ALA A 656 1.39 -10.06 -14.04
C ALA A 656 2.59 -10.91 -14.49
N SER A 657 2.54 -11.38 -15.74
CA SER A 657 3.67 -11.97 -16.45
C SER A 657 4.13 -10.96 -17.49
N ILE A 658 5.20 -10.25 -17.15
CA ILE A 658 5.75 -9.16 -17.95
C ILE A 658 6.86 -9.74 -18.82
N ARG A 659 6.82 -9.45 -20.11
CA ARG A 659 7.86 -9.82 -21.08
C ARG A 659 8.47 -8.55 -21.67
N VAL A 660 9.78 -8.48 -21.70
CA VAL A 660 10.55 -7.37 -22.28
C VAL A 660 11.46 -7.93 -23.36
N PHE A 661 11.40 -7.34 -24.54
CA PHE A 661 12.16 -7.79 -25.70
C PHE A 661 12.56 -6.61 -26.58
N LEU A 662 13.69 -6.77 -27.26
CA LEU A 662 14.16 -5.88 -28.30
C LEU A 662 13.42 -6.22 -29.60
N ASP A 663 12.50 -5.34 -29.97
CA ASP A 663 11.64 -5.39 -31.16
C ASP A 663 12.45 -4.91 -32.37
N LYS A 664 13.06 -5.85 -33.10
CA LYS A 664 13.99 -5.54 -34.20
C LYS A 664 13.24 -5.19 -35.48
N ASP A 665 12.03 -5.69 -35.65
CA ASP A 665 11.22 -5.47 -36.85
C ASP A 665 10.16 -4.36 -36.70
N LEU A 666 9.97 -3.85 -35.48
CA LEU A 666 9.08 -2.77 -35.05
C LEU A 666 7.58 -3.13 -35.09
N ASN A 667 7.26 -4.42 -35.05
CA ASN A 667 5.89 -4.92 -35.09
C ASN A 667 5.20 -4.92 -33.71
N GLY A 668 5.95 -4.76 -32.62
CA GLY A 668 5.47 -4.72 -31.23
C GLY A 668 5.08 -6.07 -30.63
N ILE A 669 5.41 -7.18 -31.28
CA ILE A 669 5.06 -8.56 -30.91
C ILE A 669 6.34 -9.40 -30.90
N MET A 670 6.67 -10.02 -29.78
CA MET A 670 7.86 -10.87 -29.71
C MET A 670 7.77 -12.07 -30.67
N ASP A 671 8.60 -12.10 -31.70
CA ASP A 671 8.72 -13.21 -32.63
C ASP A 671 10.18 -13.67 -32.85
N GLY A 672 10.42 -14.51 -33.88
CA GLY A 672 11.74 -15.09 -34.15
C GLY A 672 12.81 -14.08 -34.62
N ALA A 673 12.41 -12.87 -35.00
CA ALA A 673 13.33 -11.78 -35.30
C ALA A 673 13.82 -11.04 -34.04
N ASP A 674 13.11 -11.19 -32.93
CA ASP A 674 13.33 -10.40 -31.71
C ASP A 674 14.22 -11.10 -30.68
N GLU A 675 14.66 -10.33 -29.69
CA GLU A 675 15.54 -10.80 -28.64
C GLU A 675 15.00 -10.47 -27.25
N ALA A 676 15.01 -11.45 -26.35
CA ALA A 676 14.60 -11.23 -24.98
C ALA A 676 15.59 -10.34 -24.22
N ILE A 677 15.10 -9.38 -23.42
CA ILE A 677 15.96 -8.51 -22.61
C ILE A 677 15.99 -9.02 -21.17
N GLN A 678 17.15 -9.51 -20.73
CA GLN A 678 17.41 -9.88 -19.34
C GLN A 678 17.74 -8.64 -18.49
N GLY A 679 17.44 -8.69 -17.18
CA GLY A 679 17.86 -7.64 -16.25
C GLY A 679 16.99 -6.38 -16.22
N ALA A 680 15.98 -6.29 -17.09
CA ALA A 680 15.05 -5.17 -17.16
C ALA A 680 14.19 -5.07 -15.90
N GLY A 681 14.05 -3.83 -15.41
CA GLY A 681 13.37 -3.46 -14.17
C GLY A 681 12.08 -2.68 -14.38
N PHE A 682 11.27 -2.59 -13.33
CA PHE A 682 9.92 -2.04 -13.41
C PHE A 682 9.61 -1.02 -12.32
N VAL A 683 8.72 -0.10 -12.66
CA VAL A 683 8.06 0.82 -11.72
C VAL A 683 6.60 0.41 -11.60
N VAL A 684 6.12 0.18 -10.38
CA VAL A 684 4.72 -0.19 -10.12
C VAL A 684 4.08 0.88 -9.26
N ASN A 685 3.01 1.52 -9.76
CA ASN A 685 2.33 2.64 -9.10
C ASN A 685 3.31 3.77 -8.65
N GLY A 686 4.33 4.05 -9.46
CA GLY A 686 5.35 5.07 -9.17
C GLY A 686 6.51 4.61 -8.28
N ALA A 687 6.52 3.35 -7.82
CA ALA A 687 7.59 2.79 -6.97
C ALA A 687 8.47 1.81 -7.74
N ASN A 688 9.79 1.94 -7.62
CA ASN A 688 10.73 0.98 -8.21
C ASN A 688 10.56 -0.40 -7.55
N TYR A 689 10.35 -1.42 -8.38
CA TYR A 689 10.21 -2.80 -7.95
C TYR A 689 11.54 -3.55 -8.20
N SER A 690 11.98 -4.35 -7.22
CA SER A 690 13.29 -5.03 -7.29
C SER A 690 13.34 -6.22 -8.25
N LEU A 691 12.18 -6.66 -8.75
CA LEU A 691 12.08 -7.74 -9.72
C LEU A 691 12.75 -7.34 -11.04
N ARG A 692 13.53 -8.26 -11.60
CA ARG A 692 14.15 -8.14 -12.93
C ARG A 692 13.70 -9.27 -13.85
N THR A 693 13.78 -9.05 -15.16
CA THR A 693 13.56 -10.10 -16.15
C THR A 693 14.66 -11.16 -16.11
N ASP A 694 14.27 -12.42 -16.32
CA ASP A 694 15.17 -13.55 -16.48
C ASP A 694 15.78 -13.61 -17.90
N ALA A 695 16.55 -14.65 -18.19
CA ALA A 695 17.18 -14.86 -19.51
C ALA A 695 16.16 -15.00 -20.66
N GLY A 696 14.90 -15.35 -20.36
CA GLY A 696 13.82 -15.37 -21.33
C GLY A 696 13.12 -14.02 -21.50
N GLY A 697 13.62 -12.97 -20.84
CA GLY A 697 13.02 -11.64 -20.84
C GLY A 697 11.73 -11.57 -20.03
N ILE A 698 11.48 -12.56 -19.16
CA ILE A 698 10.23 -12.68 -18.41
C ILE A 698 10.44 -12.28 -16.95
N ALA A 699 9.52 -11.48 -16.43
CA ALA A 699 9.42 -11.13 -15.02
C ALA A 699 8.00 -11.46 -14.52
N TYR A 700 7.91 -12.30 -13.49
CA TYR A 700 6.64 -12.64 -12.85
C TYR A 700 6.43 -11.77 -11.61
N LEU A 701 5.41 -10.92 -11.66
CA LEU A 701 5.02 -10.00 -10.60
C LEU A 701 3.82 -10.58 -9.83
N PRO A 702 4.04 -11.23 -8.67
CA PRO A 702 2.97 -11.82 -7.88
C PRO A 702 2.22 -10.77 -7.04
N ARG A 703 1.05 -11.16 -6.51
CA ARG A 703 0.34 -10.47 -5.42
C ARG A 703 -0.02 -9.00 -5.71
N LEU A 704 -0.50 -8.72 -6.92
CA LEU A 704 -1.07 -7.42 -7.27
C LEU A 704 -2.46 -7.24 -6.62
N PRO A 705 -2.76 -6.07 -6.02
CA PRO A 705 -4.08 -5.78 -5.46
C PRO A 705 -5.18 -5.94 -6.50
N ALA A 706 -6.19 -6.74 -6.17
CA ALA A 706 -7.31 -7.00 -7.04
C ALA A 706 -8.24 -5.78 -7.18
N HIS A 707 -8.89 -5.67 -8.33
CA HIS A 707 -9.98 -4.72 -8.63
C HIS A 707 -9.60 -3.23 -8.52
N GLN A 708 -8.30 -2.92 -8.54
CA GLN A 708 -7.77 -1.56 -8.52
C GLN A 708 -6.90 -1.32 -9.75
N HIS A 709 -6.80 -0.08 -10.20
CA HIS A 709 -5.85 0.28 -11.25
C HIS A 709 -4.43 0.05 -10.75
N THR A 710 -3.64 -0.66 -11.55
CA THR A 710 -2.21 -0.87 -11.31
C THR A 710 -1.45 -0.43 -12.55
N ASP A 711 -0.59 0.55 -12.37
CA ASP A 711 0.30 1.03 -13.40
C ASP A 711 1.63 0.31 -13.32
N ILE A 712 2.04 -0.28 -14.43
CA ILE A 712 3.30 -0.99 -14.58
C ILE A 712 4.08 -0.26 -15.67
N GLY A 713 5.21 0.33 -15.31
CA GLY A 713 6.16 0.96 -16.23
C GLY A 713 7.46 0.18 -16.31
N LEU A 714 8.14 0.28 -17.45
CA LEU A 714 9.53 -0.17 -17.60
C LEU A 714 10.46 0.93 -17.09
N ASP A 715 11.50 0.60 -16.34
CA ASP A 715 12.54 1.56 -15.91
C ASP A 715 13.71 1.55 -16.93
N PRO A 716 13.83 2.57 -17.80
CA PRO A 716 14.87 2.57 -18.85
C PRO A 716 16.29 2.56 -18.28
N ASN A 717 16.50 3.03 -17.03
CA ASN A 717 17.81 3.04 -16.39
C ASN A 717 18.34 1.65 -16.03
N THR A 718 17.52 0.62 -16.23
CA THR A 718 17.85 -0.77 -15.94
C THR A 718 18.14 -1.58 -17.19
N LEU A 719 18.02 -0.96 -18.36
CA LEU A 719 18.40 -1.54 -19.64
C LEU A 719 19.91 -1.38 -19.83
N ASP A 720 20.55 -2.37 -20.46
CA ASP A 720 22.00 -2.40 -20.63
C ASP A 720 22.50 -1.32 -21.61
N ASP A 721 21.68 -0.99 -22.61
CA ASP A 721 21.98 0.02 -23.62
C ASP A 721 21.14 1.30 -23.40
N PRO A 722 21.76 2.48 -23.24
CA PRO A 722 21.06 3.75 -23.08
C PRO A 722 20.17 4.15 -24.27
N GLN A 723 20.46 3.64 -25.47
CA GLN A 723 19.66 3.89 -26.67
C GLN A 723 18.40 3.01 -26.72
N TRP A 724 18.26 2.05 -25.81
CA TRP A 724 17.06 1.23 -25.72
C TRP A 724 15.96 1.99 -25.00
N GLN A 725 14.86 2.22 -25.72
CA GLN A 725 13.69 2.89 -25.17
C GLN A 725 12.44 2.05 -25.40
N PRO A 726 11.54 1.95 -24.41
CA PRO A 726 10.27 1.28 -24.59
C PRO A 726 9.37 2.11 -25.50
N ARG A 727 8.71 1.47 -26.48
CA ARG A 727 7.73 2.13 -27.34
C ARG A 727 6.54 2.68 -26.56
N VAL A 728 6.18 2.01 -25.46
CA VAL A 728 5.18 2.46 -24.49
C VAL A 728 5.83 2.45 -23.10
N PRO A 729 5.92 3.60 -22.40
CA PRO A 729 6.64 3.68 -21.13
C PRO A 729 6.01 2.85 -20.01
N GLY A 730 4.70 2.57 -20.10
CA GLY A 730 3.96 1.78 -19.14
C GLY A 730 2.55 1.44 -19.59
N VAL A 731 1.90 0.55 -18.85
CA VAL A 731 0.51 0.15 -19.07
C VAL A 731 -0.27 0.18 -17.76
N ARG A 732 -1.57 0.46 -17.87
CA ARG A 732 -2.52 0.33 -16.76
C ARG A 732 -3.30 -0.97 -16.89
N ILE A 733 -3.25 -1.83 -15.87
CA ILE A 733 -4.07 -3.03 -15.77
C ILE A 733 -5.03 -2.95 -14.59
N VAL A 734 -6.06 -3.81 -14.59
CA VAL A 734 -6.91 -4.06 -13.42
C VAL A 734 -6.72 -5.53 -13.04
N PRO A 735 -5.85 -5.85 -12.07
CA PRO A 735 -5.62 -7.22 -11.64
C PRO A 735 -6.90 -7.86 -11.11
N ARG A 736 -7.08 -9.17 -11.36
CA ARG A 736 -8.18 -9.96 -10.82
C ARG A 736 -7.65 -11.12 -9.98
N PRO A 737 -8.35 -11.54 -8.91
CA PRO A 737 -7.98 -12.71 -8.12
C PRO A 737 -7.78 -13.95 -8.99
N GLY A 738 -6.64 -14.62 -8.84
CA GLY A 738 -6.33 -15.85 -9.58
C GLY A 738 -5.94 -15.65 -11.04
N LYS A 739 -5.86 -14.41 -11.53
CA LYS A 739 -5.53 -14.09 -12.92
C LYS A 739 -4.11 -13.58 -13.07
N VAL A 740 -3.39 -14.12 -14.06
CA VAL A 740 -2.11 -13.57 -14.52
C VAL A 740 -2.33 -12.71 -15.76
N SER A 741 -2.16 -11.39 -15.62
CA SER A 741 -2.18 -10.44 -16.74
C SER A 741 -0.88 -10.56 -17.54
N GLN A 742 -0.98 -10.80 -18.84
CA GLN A 742 0.19 -10.86 -19.72
C GLN A 742 0.50 -9.46 -20.24
N VAL A 743 1.64 -8.91 -19.82
CA VAL A 743 2.11 -7.57 -20.21
C VAL A 743 3.34 -7.72 -21.10
N GLU A 744 3.47 -6.85 -22.09
CA GLU A 744 4.58 -6.84 -23.04
C GLU A 744 5.14 -5.43 -23.19
N PHE A 745 6.45 -5.31 -23.13
CA PHE A 745 7.19 -4.10 -23.43
C PHE A 745 8.12 -4.37 -24.62
N ALA A 746 7.73 -3.85 -25.77
CA ALA A 746 8.59 -3.76 -26.93
C ALA A 746 9.56 -2.59 -26.72
N VAL A 747 10.85 -2.93 -26.70
CA VAL A 747 11.96 -1.99 -26.63
C VAL A 747 12.55 -1.86 -28.02
N SER A 748 12.83 -0.64 -28.45
CA SER A 748 13.46 -0.40 -29.74
C SER A 748 14.74 0.39 -29.54
N LEU A 749 15.68 0.18 -30.45
CA LEU A 749 16.89 0.97 -30.52
C LEU A 749 16.56 2.35 -31.10
N THR A 750 16.89 3.39 -30.34
CA THR A 750 16.64 4.78 -30.75
C THR A 750 17.89 5.43 -31.29
N GLY A 751 17.69 6.36 -32.23
CA GLY A 751 18.75 7.19 -32.80
C GLY A 751 18.95 8.51 -32.05
N GLU A 752 19.99 9.21 -32.47
CA GLU A 752 20.38 10.51 -31.96
C GLU A 752 20.69 11.44 -33.14
N VAL A 753 20.31 12.71 -33.00
CA VAL A 753 20.64 13.76 -33.97
C VAL A 753 21.28 14.92 -33.22
N ASP A 754 22.47 15.32 -33.67
CA ASP A 754 23.15 16.53 -33.19
C ASP A 754 23.38 17.53 -34.32
N GLY A 755 23.60 18.79 -33.94
CA GLY A 755 23.95 19.87 -34.84
C GLY A 755 24.16 21.18 -34.11
N THR A 756 24.43 22.24 -34.88
CA THR A 756 24.56 23.59 -34.34
C THR A 756 23.63 24.56 -35.06
N THR A 757 22.96 25.43 -34.31
CA THR A 757 22.13 26.50 -34.84
C THR A 757 22.95 27.76 -35.09
N TYR A 758 22.77 28.37 -36.26
CA TYR A 758 23.48 29.59 -36.65
C TYR A 758 22.53 30.69 -37.12
N LEU A 759 22.86 31.92 -36.75
CA LEU A 759 22.31 33.13 -37.35
C LEU A 759 23.22 33.57 -38.50
N TYR A 760 22.63 33.72 -39.67
CA TYR A 760 23.27 34.33 -40.83
C TYR A 760 22.85 35.80 -40.89
N ALA A 761 23.80 36.71 -40.64
CA ALA A 761 23.61 38.16 -40.71
C ALA A 761 24.88 38.82 -41.26
N ASP A 762 24.74 39.87 -42.08
CA ASP A 762 25.87 40.63 -42.65
C ASP A 762 26.94 39.76 -43.36
N GLY A 763 26.52 38.68 -44.01
CA GLY A 763 27.42 37.74 -44.69
C GLY A 763 28.30 36.90 -43.75
N LYS A 764 28.03 36.89 -42.43
CA LYS A 764 28.74 36.08 -41.44
C LYS A 764 27.79 35.07 -40.78
N ARG A 765 28.25 33.83 -40.65
CA ARG A 765 27.58 32.75 -39.93
C ARG A 765 28.05 32.76 -38.47
N ARG A 766 27.15 33.03 -37.52
CA ARG A 766 27.43 33.08 -36.08
C ARG A 766 26.53 32.09 -35.35
N ALA A 767 27.08 31.26 -34.47
CA ALA A 767 26.27 30.34 -33.69
C ALA A 767 25.34 31.10 -32.74
N ILE A 768 24.09 30.62 -32.61
CA ILE A 768 23.04 31.27 -31.82
C ILE A 768 22.35 30.23 -30.94
N GLY A 769 22.27 30.50 -29.64
CA GLY A 769 21.57 29.67 -28.67
C GLY A 769 20.11 30.06 -28.45
N ASP A 770 19.45 29.36 -27.52
CA ASP A 770 18.05 29.57 -27.13
C ASP A 770 17.03 29.43 -28.28
N LEU A 771 17.38 28.78 -29.39
CA LEU A 771 16.44 28.37 -30.42
C LEU A 771 15.77 27.05 -30.04
N GLN A 772 14.45 27.07 -30.02
CA GLN A 772 13.58 25.93 -29.84
C GLN A 772 13.46 25.20 -31.17
N LEU A 773 13.94 23.97 -31.19
CA LEU A 773 13.88 23.04 -32.30
C LEU A 773 12.74 22.07 -32.12
N GLU A 774 12.10 21.72 -33.22
CA GLU A 774 11.01 20.75 -33.29
C GLU A 774 11.42 19.64 -34.27
N LEU A 775 11.35 18.39 -33.79
CA LEU A 775 11.39 17.22 -34.65
C LEU A 775 9.94 16.82 -34.97
N VAL A 776 9.61 16.75 -36.25
CA VAL A 776 8.25 16.56 -36.73
C VAL A 776 8.15 15.29 -37.56
N ASP A 777 7.15 14.45 -37.30
CA ASP A 777 6.92 13.25 -38.10
C ASP A 777 6.25 13.55 -39.46
N ALA A 778 6.09 12.51 -40.29
CA ALA A 778 5.39 12.61 -41.57
C ALA A 778 3.92 13.09 -41.47
N ALA A 779 3.28 12.95 -40.31
CA ALA A 779 1.92 13.43 -40.03
C ALA A 779 1.90 14.90 -39.55
N ARG A 780 3.04 15.60 -39.58
CA ARG A 780 3.25 16.97 -39.09
C ARG A 780 3.04 17.12 -37.57
N LYS A 781 3.11 16.03 -36.81
CA LYS A 781 3.05 16.05 -35.35
C LYS A 781 4.46 16.23 -34.80
N VAL A 782 4.61 17.16 -33.85
CA VAL A 782 5.87 17.33 -33.12
C VAL A 782 6.08 16.12 -32.21
N VAL A 783 7.16 15.38 -32.43
CA VAL A 783 7.52 14.17 -31.68
C VAL A 783 8.59 14.42 -30.62
N ALA A 784 9.41 15.46 -30.79
CA ALA A 784 10.37 15.92 -29.80
C ALA A 784 10.60 17.43 -29.93
N THR A 785 10.93 18.07 -28.81
CA THR A 785 11.36 19.47 -28.76
C THR A 785 12.67 19.57 -27.97
N MET A 786 13.53 20.49 -28.40
CA MET A 786 14.84 20.74 -27.77
C MET A 786 15.15 22.23 -27.86
N THR A 787 15.92 22.76 -26.93
CA THR A 787 16.44 24.13 -27.00
C THR A 787 17.95 24.07 -27.19
N SER A 788 18.47 24.76 -28.20
CA SER A 788 19.92 24.86 -28.43
C SER A 788 20.62 25.56 -27.27
N ALA A 789 21.79 25.06 -26.87
CA ALA A 789 22.65 25.66 -25.85
C ALA A 789 23.20 27.03 -26.30
N ALA A 790 23.88 27.74 -25.39
CA ALA A 790 24.37 29.11 -25.64
C ALA A 790 25.35 29.24 -26.83
N ASP A 791 26.06 28.16 -27.15
CA ASP A 791 26.96 28.03 -28.30
C ASP A 791 26.27 27.56 -29.58
N GLY A 792 24.94 27.42 -29.55
CA GLY A 792 24.10 26.92 -30.64
C GLY A 792 24.05 25.39 -30.73
N TYR A 793 24.79 24.64 -29.92
CA TYR A 793 24.78 23.20 -29.99
C TYR A 793 23.46 22.61 -29.51
N PHE A 794 22.97 21.57 -30.17
CA PHE A 794 21.81 20.80 -29.73
C PHE A 794 22.02 19.31 -29.94
N VAL A 795 21.36 18.51 -29.12
CA VAL A 795 21.29 17.05 -29.27
C VAL A 795 19.87 16.59 -28.99
N ILE A 796 19.34 15.74 -29.86
CA ILE A 796 18.03 15.11 -29.68
C ILE A 796 18.27 13.60 -29.63
N THR A 797 18.11 13.03 -28.44
CA THR A 797 18.25 11.59 -28.17
C THR A 797 16.89 10.91 -28.11
N GLY A 798 16.84 9.58 -28.24
CA GLY A 798 15.60 8.83 -28.05
C GLY A 798 14.67 8.87 -29.25
N ILE A 799 15.20 9.12 -30.46
CA ILE A 799 14.40 9.20 -31.68
C ILE A 799 14.12 7.79 -32.19
N PHE A 800 12.86 7.38 -32.24
CA PHE A 800 12.49 6.07 -32.79
C PHE A 800 12.80 6.00 -34.30
N PRO A 801 13.02 4.79 -34.87
CA PRO A 801 13.23 4.64 -36.30
C PRO A 801 12.05 5.17 -37.14
N GLY A 802 12.36 5.95 -38.17
CA GLY A 802 11.36 6.63 -38.99
C GLY A 802 11.93 7.81 -39.79
N GLU A 803 11.05 8.48 -40.53
CA GLU A 803 11.34 9.69 -41.30
C GLU A 803 10.77 10.91 -40.58
N TYR A 804 11.62 11.91 -40.37
CA TYR A 804 11.31 13.12 -39.62
C TYR A 804 11.80 14.38 -40.35
N PHE A 805 11.24 15.52 -39.95
CA PHE A 805 11.69 16.84 -40.36
C PHE A 805 12.16 17.60 -39.13
N LEU A 806 13.42 17.99 -39.11
CA LEU A 806 13.97 18.88 -38.11
C LEU A 806 13.80 20.33 -38.57
N ARG A 807 13.24 21.17 -37.70
CA ARG A 807 13.00 22.60 -37.96
C ARG A 807 13.16 23.45 -36.70
N VAL A 808 13.30 24.75 -36.88
CA VAL A 808 13.14 25.73 -35.79
C VAL A 808 11.64 25.97 -35.55
N SER A 809 11.24 26.18 -34.30
CA SER A 809 9.84 26.40 -33.92
C SER A 809 9.25 27.60 -34.69
N PRO A 810 8.18 27.40 -35.49
CA PRO A 810 7.57 28.49 -36.27
C PRO A 810 7.07 29.64 -35.40
N GLU A 811 6.61 29.35 -34.19
CA GLU A 811 6.14 30.35 -33.23
C GLU A 811 7.30 31.26 -32.77
N GLN A 812 8.46 30.66 -32.51
CA GLN A 812 9.63 31.42 -32.10
C GLN A 812 10.23 32.22 -33.25
N LEU A 813 10.30 31.65 -34.46
CA LEU A 813 10.74 32.38 -35.67
C LEU A 813 9.91 33.66 -35.87
N LYS A 814 8.57 33.56 -35.77
CA LYS A 814 7.68 34.71 -35.88
C LYS A 814 7.89 35.73 -34.76
N ARG A 815 8.11 35.29 -33.52
CA ARG A 815 8.36 36.16 -32.37
C ARG A 815 9.67 36.93 -32.49
N LEU A 816 10.70 36.31 -33.06
CA LEU A 816 12.04 36.88 -33.20
C LEU A 816 12.25 37.63 -34.54
N GLY A 817 11.26 37.61 -35.43
CA GLY A 817 11.42 38.19 -36.77
C GLY A 817 12.46 37.46 -37.62
N LEU A 818 12.58 36.15 -37.43
CA LEU A 818 13.55 35.30 -38.12
C LEU A 818 12.83 34.38 -39.12
N THR A 819 13.56 33.96 -40.15
CA THR A 819 13.18 32.89 -41.09
C THR A 819 14.24 31.79 -41.06
N ASP A 820 13.85 30.54 -41.26
CA ASP A 820 14.80 29.43 -41.39
C ASP A 820 15.20 29.23 -42.86
N THR A 821 16.32 28.55 -43.07
CA THR A 821 16.84 28.23 -44.42
C THR A 821 16.28 26.92 -44.99
N GLY A 822 15.49 26.18 -44.21
CA GLY A 822 14.77 24.99 -44.66
C GLY A 822 14.63 23.91 -43.58
N MET A 823 13.74 22.94 -43.83
CA MET A 823 13.59 21.75 -43.00
C MET A 823 14.61 20.68 -43.40
N HIS A 824 15.25 20.04 -42.41
CA HIS A 824 16.15 18.92 -42.66
C HIS A 824 15.40 17.60 -42.57
N ILE A 825 15.51 16.77 -43.61
CA ILE A 825 15.01 15.39 -43.57
C ILE A 825 15.96 14.55 -42.72
N ILE A 826 15.40 13.90 -41.71
CA ILE A 826 16.08 13.06 -40.74
C ILE A 826 15.50 11.65 -40.88
N SER A 827 16.32 10.72 -41.37
CA SER A 827 15.96 9.30 -41.47
C SER A 827 16.71 8.52 -40.40
N ILE A 828 15.99 7.96 -39.43
CA ILE A 828 16.54 7.08 -38.39
C ILE A 828 16.26 5.64 -38.79
N ALA A 829 17.31 4.87 -39.03
CA ALA A 829 17.22 3.44 -39.29
C ALA A 829 17.11 2.63 -38.00
N ARG A 830 16.83 1.33 -38.15
CA ARG A 830 16.53 0.40 -37.03
C ARG A 830 17.76 0.01 -36.22
N ASP A 831 18.94 0.45 -36.63
CA ASP A 831 20.26 0.13 -36.06
C ASP A 831 20.81 1.20 -35.12
N GLY A 832 19.97 2.15 -34.67
CA GLY A 832 20.39 3.19 -33.73
C GLY A 832 21.17 4.32 -34.39
N THR A 833 20.70 4.77 -35.56
CA THR A 833 21.37 5.79 -36.37
C THR A 833 21.73 7.03 -35.55
N VAL A 834 23.01 7.40 -35.60
CA VAL A 834 23.53 8.66 -35.05
C VAL A 834 23.82 9.60 -36.22
N LEU A 835 23.15 10.75 -36.26
CA LEU A 835 23.29 11.75 -37.30
C LEU A 835 23.91 13.03 -36.75
N ASN A 836 25.17 13.27 -37.11
CA ASN A 836 25.92 14.40 -36.60
C ASN A 836 25.90 15.58 -37.58
N GLY A 837 26.04 16.80 -37.05
CA GLY A 837 26.22 18.01 -37.85
C GLY A 837 25.01 18.40 -38.69
N ARG A 838 23.79 18.20 -38.16
CA ARG A 838 22.54 18.66 -38.77
C ARG A 838 22.27 20.13 -38.43
N ASP A 839 23.15 20.99 -38.91
CA ASP A 839 23.08 22.41 -38.62
C ASP A 839 21.83 23.07 -39.20
N LEU A 840 21.31 24.07 -38.50
CA LEU A 840 20.18 24.89 -38.92
C LEU A 840 20.59 26.36 -38.99
N ASP A 841 20.40 26.99 -40.14
CA ASP A 841 20.66 28.41 -40.30
C ASP A 841 19.35 29.21 -40.28
N VAL A 842 19.31 30.29 -39.49
CA VAL A 842 18.22 31.28 -39.45
C VAL A 842 18.72 32.65 -39.92
N ARG A 843 17.83 33.47 -40.49
CA ARG A 843 18.12 34.82 -41.00
C ARG A 843 17.04 35.81 -40.55
N ALA A 844 17.32 37.10 -40.63
CA ALA A 844 16.28 38.12 -40.42
C ALA A 844 15.22 38.03 -41.53
N ALA A 845 13.94 38.14 -41.16
CA ALA A 845 12.82 38.06 -42.11
C ALA A 845 12.84 39.17 -43.19
N ASP A 846 13.55 40.27 -42.92
CA ASP A 846 13.67 41.43 -43.82
C ASP A 846 14.71 41.24 -44.95
N GLU A 847 15.45 40.12 -44.98
CA GLU A 847 16.47 39.80 -46.01
C GLU A 847 15.99 38.77 -47.07
N VAL A 848 14.70 38.43 -47.11
CA VAL A 848 14.15 37.49 -48.11
C VAL A 848 13.95 38.21 -49.46
N ILE A 849 14.86 37.97 -50.42
CA ILE A 849 14.73 38.37 -51.83
C ILE A 849 14.21 37.21 -52.68
#